data_AF-A0A931P204-F1
#
_entry.id   AF-A0A931P204-F1
#
_cell.length_a   1.000
_cell.length_b   1.000
_cell.length_c   1.000
_cell.angle_alpha   90.00
_cell.angle_beta   90.00
_cell.angle_gamma   90.00
#
_symmetry.space_group_name_H-M   'P 1'
#
loop_
_entity.id
_entity.type
_entity.pdbx_description
1 polymer ?
#
loop_
_entity_poly.entity_id
_entity_poly.type
_entity_poly.pdbx_seq_one_letter_code
_entity_poly.pdbx_strand_id
1 'polypeptide(L)'
;MPETRKQAARGFHGFFGLSVHGCRFGRRFRIRTAERFSTRYFELRTFGLSSLSITPKNAATNPPATVRQRPISAIATTRRPAIDVKVHRPRQISPIQRVQEHPESMRRTMPGGTLYRAALSIIIRRIPPGSTTRSIPMETPVPKKSRSLVVTRTGTFPIRPARITCLNTPRGIRSMRTFLKICLTTIWSASLAAGVTAADDSALAKRWTFPADAAAWTAQHDTKTEAKDGALVVTATGNDPQLTAKVDAPAGWKTLVIKAKFRGQLSGQLFWTTASSPNTSEEHSRRFNGRGRGDNSVEVLAYFNPESPVTGLRLDPDVRPAGPIRIESITLLNAGPPEPKATDAATLKLPPGFKAELLYSVAGPEYGSWVSLCVDPKGRLITSDQDGKLYRITVPPIGGDAKATKVETIPVDLGMAQGLCWAFDSLYVVVNGRGSGLYKVTDTNGDDTLDKVELLRPIQGAGEHGPHAVVLSPDGQSLYVLGGNHTPIPNPEKSLVPRHWAEDQLLPRMWDAGGHAVGIMAPGGWICRTDKDGKSWELFCSGFRNEYDVAFNADGEAFTYDSDMEWDIGTPWYRPTRVNHAVAGAEFGWRSGSGKWPAYYPDSLPAVADVGPGSPTGVVFGTGAKFPAKYQKALFVNDWSYGNLYAVHLTPDGASYTGEIERFCFGTPLPLTDIVIHPDGAMYFAIGGRKTQSGLYRVTYNGPESTAPVDGRDPRNKDLRDLRRSIEAKFTSDDPKVVDEVWPLLSHADRHIRFAARIALEHQPVDRWRARAKSESNTDAALTAALALARCGTRDDQAGIVANLAKIGWDKLDARQRLDWIRALGLAFARFGPPDAETRLAALKVIDPVFPTKVVSENRELAQLAIYLGAPNAVERILALVNKAGTQQEAFHYIFALRTLKNGWTPTTRAAYFQWFNDEAASYRGGHSFSRFIANAKTEALANLTEAEKTALKPILEAAPKSTDPAEVPRAFVKKWTVDELVPLVDSMPAGRDFARGKSLFAAAQCFKCHIFDNQGGIVGPNLTGVGRRFSNKDLVENIIDPSKVISDQYAATVFSLKDGQIVTGRIANMGGDSIQVMTNMLDPGNLLGINRATIEEMIDSKASMMPTGLLDTLTEEEALDLLAYLKSGGNPNDPIFKKDPADE
;
A
#
# COMPACT_ATOMS: atom_id res chain seq x y z
N MET A 1 -37.33 50.03 25.78
CA MET A 1 -38.48 50.39 26.64
C MET A 1 -39.37 51.34 25.84
N PRO A 2 -40.70 51.37 26.07
CA PRO A 2 -41.52 50.47 26.88
C PRO A 2 -41.51 49.02 26.33
N GLU A 3 -41.82 47.91 27.03
CA GLU A 3 -42.67 47.60 28.21
C GLU A 3 -44.16 47.38 27.91
N THR A 4 -44.93 46.52 28.62
CA THR A 4 -44.66 45.34 29.50
C THR A 4 -45.99 44.55 29.72
N ARG A 5 -45.96 43.46 30.52
CA ARG A 5 -47.06 42.86 31.34
C ARG A 5 -47.98 41.84 30.62
N LYS A 6 -48.46 40.78 31.29
CA LYS A 6 -48.15 40.25 32.65
C LYS A 6 -48.37 38.74 32.82
N GLN A 7 -47.74 38.25 33.89
CA GLN A 7 -47.81 36.90 34.47
C GLN A 7 -49.22 36.50 34.98
N ALA A 8 -49.51 35.19 35.00
CA ALA A 8 -50.08 34.45 36.16
C ALA A 8 -50.16 32.92 35.87
N ALA A 9 -50.50 32.06 36.83
CA ALA A 9 -49.58 31.49 37.83
C ALA A 9 -50.12 30.18 38.48
N ARG A 10 -49.21 29.20 38.73
CA ARG A 10 -49.24 28.10 39.74
C ARG A 10 -50.45 27.15 39.91
N GLY A 11 -50.13 25.85 40.00
CA GLY A 11 -50.88 24.80 40.72
C GLY A 11 -51.79 23.90 39.86
N PHE A 12 -52.21 22.70 40.28
CA PHE A 12 -51.73 21.75 41.32
C PHE A 12 -52.31 20.33 41.00
N HIS A 13 -52.20 19.33 41.89
CA HIS A 13 -52.56 17.91 41.70
C HIS A 13 -53.99 17.55 41.19
N GLY A 14 -54.14 16.32 40.65
CA GLY A 14 -55.40 15.60 40.33
C GLY A 14 -55.33 14.94 38.94
N PHE A 15 -55.06 13.65 38.70
CA PHE A 15 -55.53 12.35 39.25
C PHE A 15 -56.96 11.95 38.84
N PHE A 16 -57.11 10.70 38.35
CA PHE A 16 -58.27 10.07 37.69
C PHE A 16 -58.67 10.63 36.31
N GLY A 17 -59.09 9.79 35.34
CA GLY A 17 -59.09 8.32 35.34
C GLY A 17 -59.75 7.66 34.12
N LEU A 18 -59.38 6.40 33.86
CA LEU A 18 -59.95 5.43 32.90
C LEU A 18 -59.81 5.80 31.40
N SER A 19 -59.18 4.96 30.55
CA SER A 19 -59.65 3.70 29.92
C SER A 19 -60.33 4.00 28.55
N VAL A 20 -60.25 3.22 27.48
CA VAL A 20 -60.28 1.75 27.36
C VAL A 20 -59.39 1.22 26.20
N HIS A 21 -58.44 0.32 26.54
CA HIS A 21 -57.80 -0.73 25.68
C HIS A 21 -56.93 -0.28 24.47
N GLY A 22 -55.89 -1.02 24.05
CA GLY A 22 -55.19 -2.17 24.64
C GLY A 22 -53.74 -2.20 24.12
N CYS A 23 -52.69 -2.36 24.96
CA CYS A 23 -52.19 -3.62 25.55
C CYS A 23 -51.79 -4.68 24.50
N ARG A 24 -50.50 -5.02 24.30
CA ARG A 24 -49.52 -5.72 25.20
C ARG A 24 -49.82 -7.23 25.32
N PHE A 25 -48.87 -8.14 25.53
CA PHE A 25 -47.49 -8.10 26.10
C PHE A 25 -46.47 -8.80 25.16
N GLY A 26 -45.14 -8.85 25.34
CA GLY A 26 -44.23 -8.66 26.50
C GLY A 26 -43.46 -9.98 26.78
N ARG A 27 -42.34 -10.08 27.51
CA ARG A 27 -41.54 -9.19 28.39
C ARG A 27 -40.04 -9.60 28.33
N ARG A 28 -39.05 -8.68 28.52
CA ARG A 28 -38.16 -8.47 29.71
C ARG A 28 -37.52 -9.75 30.30
N PHE A 29 -36.28 -9.75 30.83
CA PHE A 29 -35.69 -8.97 31.96
C PHE A 29 -34.13 -9.05 31.91
N ARG A 30 -33.26 -8.28 32.60
CA ARG A 30 -33.22 -6.94 33.28
C ARG A 30 -31.82 -6.77 33.97
N ILE A 31 -31.60 -5.68 34.72
CA ILE A 31 -30.51 -5.41 35.74
C ILE A 31 -29.23 -4.78 35.15
N ARG A 32 -28.63 -3.71 35.71
CA ARG A 32 -29.03 -2.67 36.71
C ARG A 32 -28.18 -1.39 36.54
N THR A 33 -28.63 -0.26 37.09
CA THR A 33 -27.86 1.00 37.23
C THR A 33 -28.11 1.66 38.59
N ALA A 34 -27.11 2.33 39.16
CA ALA A 34 -27.12 3.17 40.37
C ALA A 34 -25.73 3.84 40.53
N GLU A 35 -25.50 5.03 41.09
CA GLU A 35 -26.34 6.19 41.47
C GLU A 35 -25.39 7.36 41.90
N ARG A 36 -25.86 8.64 41.92
CA ARG A 36 -25.67 9.66 43.01
C ARG A 36 -25.33 11.13 42.62
N PHE A 37 -26.34 11.98 42.79
CA PHE A 37 -26.34 13.29 43.47
C PHE A 37 -25.59 14.53 42.90
N SER A 38 -25.81 15.67 43.57
CA SER A 38 -25.90 17.02 42.97
C SER A 38 -25.77 18.16 44.00
N THR A 39 -25.54 19.42 43.54
CA THR A 39 -26.04 20.74 44.05
C THR A 39 -25.11 21.91 43.60
N ARG A 40 -25.37 23.19 43.92
CA ARG A 40 -26.35 24.11 43.28
C ARG A 40 -26.05 25.60 43.66
N TYR A 41 -26.29 26.56 42.76
CA TYR A 41 -26.20 28.05 42.96
C TYR A 41 -24.78 28.62 43.22
N PHE A 42 -24.48 29.93 43.07
CA PHE A 42 -25.31 31.16 42.95
C PHE A 42 -24.73 32.18 41.92
N GLU A 43 -25.54 33.10 41.39
CA GLU A 43 -25.12 34.23 40.51
C GLU A 43 -25.09 35.59 41.25
N LEU A 44 -24.25 36.54 40.80
CA LEU A 44 -24.49 38.00 40.85
C LEU A 44 -23.57 38.76 39.85
N ARG A 45 -24.16 39.41 38.83
CA ARG A 45 -24.23 40.88 38.57
C ARG A 45 -23.00 41.78 38.91
N THR A 46 -22.64 42.87 38.17
CA THR A 46 -23.27 43.61 37.04
C THR A 46 -22.35 44.69 36.38
N PHE A 47 -22.68 45.10 35.15
CA PHE A 47 -22.52 46.45 34.49
C PHE A 47 -21.13 47.11 34.26
N GLY A 48 -21.01 47.82 33.10
CA GLY A 48 -20.04 48.89 32.85
C GLY A 48 -19.72 49.14 31.35
N LEU A 49 -19.92 50.37 30.82
CA LEU A 49 -19.65 50.75 29.41
C LEU A 49 -19.08 52.18 29.29
N SER A 50 -18.02 52.36 28.48
CA SER A 50 -17.63 53.57 27.70
C SER A 50 -16.23 53.31 27.09
N SER A 51 -15.82 53.63 25.84
CA SER A 51 -16.21 54.56 24.76
C SER A 51 -15.45 55.91 24.74
N LEU A 52 -14.46 56.05 23.82
CA LEU A 52 -14.24 57.22 22.94
C LEU A 52 -13.01 57.04 22.02
N SER A 53 -12.69 58.04 21.19
CA SER A 53 -11.96 57.88 19.91
C SER A 53 -11.16 59.12 19.46
N ILE A 54 -10.51 59.03 18.29
CA ILE A 54 -9.90 60.09 17.45
C ILE A 54 -8.39 60.42 17.70
N THR A 55 -7.72 60.84 16.62
CA THR A 55 -6.28 61.12 16.41
C THR A 55 -6.03 62.66 16.38
N PRO A 56 -4.99 63.28 15.75
CA PRO A 56 -3.62 62.86 15.33
C PRO A 56 -2.49 63.85 15.75
N LYS A 57 -1.20 63.60 15.39
CA LYS A 57 -0.32 64.48 14.54
C LYS A 57 1.22 64.31 14.69
N ASN A 58 1.86 64.05 13.54
CA ASN A 58 3.01 64.72 12.88
C ASN A 58 4.43 64.91 13.49
N ALA A 59 5.40 64.83 12.56
CA ALA A 59 6.75 65.44 12.51
C ALA A 59 7.84 64.89 13.46
N ALA A 60 8.93 64.25 12.99
CA ALA A 60 10.10 64.76 12.23
C ALA A 60 11.17 65.43 13.16
N THR A 61 12.49 65.35 12.94
CA THR A 61 13.29 65.24 11.69
C THR A 61 14.58 64.39 11.81
N ASN A 62 15.11 64.01 10.64
CA ASN A 62 16.50 63.59 10.30
C ASN A 62 17.60 64.59 10.76
N PRO A 63 18.92 64.34 10.52
CA PRO A 63 19.80 63.16 10.70
C PRO A 63 21.16 63.62 11.34
N PRO A 64 22.40 63.38 10.84
CA PRO A 64 23.08 62.20 10.23
C PRO A 64 24.45 61.82 10.90
N ALA A 65 25.13 60.81 10.31
CA ALA A 65 26.60 60.75 10.08
C ALA A 65 27.59 60.49 11.25
N THR A 66 28.82 59.95 11.06
CA THR A 66 29.44 59.12 9.97
C THR A 66 30.80 58.52 10.43
N VAL A 67 31.33 57.54 9.66
CA VAL A 67 32.77 57.41 9.27
C VAL A 67 33.78 56.66 10.17
N ARG A 68 34.37 55.59 9.58
CA ARG A 68 35.74 55.01 9.70
C ARG A 68 36.26 54.48 11.06
N GLN A 69 37.32 53.65 11.13
CA GLN A 69 37.75 52.45 10.35
C GLN A 69 39.08 51.92 10.96
N ARG A 70 39.12 50.67 11.47
CA ARG A 70 40.34 49.83 11.64
C ARG A 70 41.42 50.44 12.62
N PRO A 71 42.64 49.86 12.84
CA PRO A 71 43.24 48.60 12.34
C PRO A 71 43.98 47.64 13.33
N ILE A 72 43.97 46.33 12.98
CA ILE A 72 45.12 45.37 12.85
C ILE A 72 45.93 44.87 14.09
N SER A 73 45.81 43.54 14.34
CA SER A 73 46.85 42.58 14.85
C SER A 73 47.34 42.67 16.33
N ALA A 74 48.07 41.70 16.93
CA ALA A 74 48.59 40.38 16.48
C ALA A 74 48.80 39.37 17.65
N ILE A 75 48.88 38.06 17.33
CA ILE A 75 49.89 37.02 17.73
C ILE A 75 50.57 37.12 19.14
N ALA A 76 50.75 36.08 19.97
CA ALA A 76 50.25 34.68 20.07
C ALA A 76 50.78 34.01 21.40
N THR A 77 50.77 32.66 21.45
CA THR A 77 51.58 31.75 22.31
C THR A 77 51.26 31.50 23.80
N THR A 78 50.38 30.50 24.02
CA THR A 78 50.60 29.25 24.81
C THR A 78 50.66 29.19 26.36
N ARG A 79 49.90 28.18 26.86
CA ARG A 79 50.09 27.33 28.07
C ARG A 79 49.81 27.89 29.48
N ARG A 80 48.77 27.33 30.12
CA ARG A 80 48.65 27.07 31.57
C ARG A 80 47.90 25.74 31.81
N PRO A 81 48.25 24.95 32.84
CA PRO A 81 47.43 23.86 33.38
C PRO A 81 46.70 24.27 34.69
N ALA A 82 46.02 23.29 35.31
CA ALA A 82 45.52 23.29 36.71
C ALA A 82 44.33 24.22 37.08
N ILE A 83 43.13 23.69 36.83
CA ILE A 83 42.00 23.51 37.77
C ILE A 83 42.19 24.07 39.20
N ASP A 84 41.25 24.92 39.68
CA ASP A 84 40.28 24.55 40.75
C ASP A 84 39.07 25.54 40.81
N VAL A 85 38.13 25.33 41.74
CA VAL A 85 36.70 25.67 41.65
C VAL A 85 36.22 26.70 42.70
N LYS A 86 35.33 27.65 42.34
CA LYS A 86 34.05 27.95 43.06
C LYS A 86 33.11 29.03 42.47
N VAL A 87 31.95 28.56 41.96
CA VAL A 87 30.55 28.96 42.27
C VAL A 87 30.17 30.45 42.42
N HIS A 88 29.25 30.94 41.55
CA HIS A 88 27.89 31.35 41.97
C HIS A 88 26.84 31.49 40.83
N ARG A 89 25.56 31.25 41.16
CA ARG A 89 24.33 31.55 40.38
C ARG A 89 23.24 32.09 41.32
N PRO A 90 22.33 32.95 40.85
CA PRO A 90 20.90 32.95 41.22
C PRO A 90 20.09 32.30 40.07
N ARG A 91 19.35 31.19 40.26
CA ARG A 91 18.07 30.98 40.98
C ARG A 91 16.81 31.50 40.24
N GLN A 92 16.04 30.56 39.70
CA GLN A 92 14.57 30.62 39.58
C GLN A 92 13.93 29.74 40.67
N ILE A 93 12.62 29.88 40.89
CA ILE A 93 11.90 29.29 42.04
C ILE A 93 10.70 28.44 41.56
N SER A 94 10.58 27.24 42.11
CA SER A 94 9.42 26.31 42.00
C SER A 94 8.38 26.58 43.09
N PRO A 95 7.19 25.94 43.03
CA PRO A 95 6.92 24.97 44.11
C PRO A 95 6.01 23.75 43.75
N ILE A 96 5.89 22.86 44.75
CA ILE A 96 4.89 21.77 44.94
C ILE A 96 5.11 20.45 44.19
N GLN A 97 5.74 19.50 44.89
CA GLN A 97 5.48 18.06 44.76
C GLN A 97 4.23 17.67 45.60
N ARG A 98 3.65 16.49 45.36
CA ARG A 98 2.86 15.78 46.37
C ARG A 98 3.55 14.47 46.77
N VAL A 99 3.49 14.16 48.05
CA VAL A 99 3.81 12.87 48.66
C VAL A 99 2.54 12.37 49.34
N GLN A 100 2.20 11.10 49.16
CA GLN A 100 1.40 10.26 50.06
C GLN A 100 1.73 8.79 49.69
N GLU A 101 2.41 8.00 50.52
CA GLU A 101 2.05 7.42 51.83
C GLU A 101 1.57 5.96 51.69
N HIS A 102 2.20 5.05 52.44
CA HIS A 102 1.81 3.64 52.55
C HIS A 102 0.65 3.46 53.53
N PRO A 103 -0.17 2.41 53.34
CA PRO A 103 -0.83 1.71 54.42
C PRO A 103 -0.11 0.36 54.68
N GLU A 104 0.45 0.17 55.87
CA GLU A 104 0.97 -1.13 56.33
C GLU A 104 0.03 -1.81 57.33
N SER A 105 0.14 -3.14 57.39
CA SER A 105 -0.37 -4.03 58.44
C SER A 105 -1.90 -4.18 58.61
N MET A 106 -2.39 -5.38 58.30
CA MET A 106 -2.81 -6.31 59.36
C MET A 106 -2.60 -7.75 58.89
N ARG A 107 -1.74 -8.50 59.61
CA ARG A 107 -1.74 -9.97 59.55
C ARG A 107 -2.78 -10.51 60.52
N ARG A 108 -3.54 -11.54 60.12
CA ARG A 108 -4.02 -12.55 61.06
C ARG A 108 -3.64 -13.95 60.56
N THR A 109 -3.05 -14.70 61.46
CA THR A 109 -2.56 -16.08 61.30
C THR A 109 -3.65 -17.10 61.66
N MET A 110 -3.62 -18.29 61.04
CA MET A 110 -3.43 -19.58 61.73
C MET A 110 -3.12 -20.70 60.69
N PRO A 111 -2.55 -21.86 61.08
CA PRO A 111 -1.77 -22.70 60.14
C PRO A 111 -2.13 -24.21 60.09
N GLY A 112 -1.47 -24.94 59.19
CA GLY A 112 -1.40 -26.41 59.11
C GLY A 112 -1.15 -26.87 57.67
N GLY A 113 -0.33 -27.89 57.34
CA GLY A 113 0.51 -28.79 58.16
C GLY A 113 1.80 -29.19 57.40
N THR A 114 2.56 -30.18 57.91
CA THR A 114 3.98 -30.41 57.53
C THR A 114 4.24 -31.78 56.88
N LEU A 115 5.44 -31.96 56.28
CA LEU A 115 6.09 -33.22 55.81
C LEU A 115 5.64 -33.70 54.41
N TYR A 116 6.42 -34.48 53.65
CA TYR A 116 7.59 -35.33 53.98
C TYR A 116 8.78 -35.21 52.97
N ARG A 117 9.94 -35.79 53.32
CA ARG A 117 11.14 -35.95 52.47
C ARG A 117 11.26 -37.36 51.86
N ALA A 118 11.70 -37.47 50.60
CA ALA A 118 12.68 -38.44 50.07
C ALA A 118 13.04 -38.01 48.63
N ALA A 119 14.27 -37.94 48.11
CA ALA A 119 15.57 -38.56 48.43
C ALA A 119 15.74 -40.03 47.97
N LEU A 120 16.24 -40.21 46.75
CA LEU A 120 17.13 -41.33 46.41
C LEU A 120 18.14 -40.89 45.33
N SER A 121 19.39 -41.30 45.48
CA SER A 121 20.47 -41.05 44.52
C SER A 121 21.56 -42.11 44.71
N ILE A 122 21.85 -42.90 43.69
CA ILE A 122 22.92 -43.92 43.70
C ILE A 122 23.74 -43.79 42.41
N ILE A 123 25.05 -44.03 42.55
CA ILE A 123 26.09 -43.85 41.53
C ILE A 123 26.69 -45.22 41.21
N ILE A 124 27.02 -45.49 39.94
CA ILE A 124 28.16 -46.31 39.41
C ILE A 124 27.86 -46.54 37.91
N ARG A 125 28.72 -46.43 36.87
CA ARG A 125 30.17 -46.27 36.59
C ARG A 125 30.60 -47.39 35.61
N ARG A 126 31.37 -47.00 34.58
CA ARG A 126 32.25 -47.81 33.69
C ARG A 126 31.68 -48.39 32.38
N ILE A 127 32.63 -48.70 31.49
CA ILE A 127 32.53 -48.95 30.04
C ILE A 127 33.23 -50.31 29.70
N PRO A 128 33.57 -50.71 28.43
CA PRO A 128 33.35 -52.07 27.90
C PRO A 128 34.61 -52.98 27.99
N PRO A 129 34.71 -54.15 27.30
CA PRO A 129 35.04 -54.20 25.86
C PRO A 129 34.57 -55.45 25.05
N GLY A 130 34.89 -55.48 23.73
CA GLY A 130 34.98 -56.69 22.88
C GLY A 130 33.95 -56.78 21.73
N SER A 131 34.25 -56.91 20.42
CA SER A 131 35.23 -57.73 19.63
C SER A 131 34.68 -59.14 19.28
N THR A 132 34.74 -59.70 18.04
CA THR A 132 35.37 -59.27 16.77
C THR A 132 34.98 -60.21 15.59
N THR A 133 34.84 -59.69 14.36
CA THR A 133 34.98 -60.41 13.05
C THR A 133 33.99 -61.57 12.75
N ARG A 134 33.87 -62.19 11.55
CA ARG A 134 34.69 -62.25 10.31
C ARG A 134 33.79 -62.45 9.05
N SER A 135 34.35 -62.77 7.88
CA SER A 135 33.72 -62.57 6.55
C SER A 135 34.09 -63.60 5.46
N ILE A 136 33.22 -63.78 4.44
CA ILE A 136 33.52 -64.24 3.05
C ILE A 136 33.92 -65.74 2.93
N PRO A 137 33.79 -66.44 1.76
CA PRO A 137 33.31 -66.10 0.40
C PRO A 137 31.95 -66.79 0.05
N MET A 138 31.50 -67.20 -1.15
CA MET A 138 31.92 -67.27 -2.60
C MET A 138 30.58 -67.31 -3.44
N GLU A 139 30.40 -67.40 -4.77
CA GLU A 139 31.21 -67.44 -6.02
C GLU A 139 30.32 -66.98 -7.23
N THR A 140 30.73 -67.17 -8.49
CA THR A 140 29.93 -67.00 -9.74
C THR A 140 30.33 -68.04 -10.81
N PRO A 141 29.55 -68.24 -11.90
CA PRO A 141 30.06 -67.76 -13.20
C PRO A 141 28.99 -67.30 -14.22
N VAL A 142 29.44 -66.66 -15.31
CA VAL A 142 28.67 -66.18 -16.48
C VAL A 142 29.44 -66.53 -17.78
N PRO A 143 28.80 -66.63 -18.98
CA PRO A 143 29.28 -65.76 -20.08
C PRO A 143 28.31 -65.45 -21.26
N LYS A 144 28.53 -64.27 -21.89
CA LYS A 144 28.41 -63.85 -23.34
C LYS A 144 27.68 -62.49 -23.49
N LYS A 145 28.38 -61.39 -23.86
CA LYS A 145 28.81 -60.91 -25.21
C LYS A 145 27.67 -60.28 -26.06
N SER A 146 27.82 -59.15 -26.76
CA SER A 146 28.93 -58.16 -26.84
C SER A 146 28.65 -56.93 -27.75
N ARG A 147 29.42 -55.83 -27.56
CA ARG A 147 29.82 -54.76 -28.51
C ARG A 147 28.88 -53.58 -28.81
N SER A 148 29.50 -52.50 -29.34
CA SER A 148 29.01 -51.14 -29.58
C SER A 148 29.82 -50.45 -30.71
N LEU A 149 29.26 -49.44 -31.39
CA LEU A 149 29.99 -48.38 -32.14
C LEU A 149 29.10 -47.15 -32.50
N VAL A 150 29.55 -46.25 -33.39
CA VAL A 150 29.20 -44.80 -33.42
C VAL A 150 28.98 -44.23 -34.86
N VAL A 151 28.49 -42.98 -35.00
CA VAL A 151 28.41 -42.10 -36.23
C VAL A 151 27.18 -42.45 -37.14
N THR A 152 26.42 -41.56 -37.85
CA THR A 152 26.69 -40.30 -38.59
C THR A 152 25.44 -39.35 -38.74
N ARG A 153 25.61 -38.16 -39.37
CA ARG A 153 24.58 -37.13 -39.71
C ARG A 153 23.90 -37.31 -41.10
N THR A 154 22.59 -36.99 -41.20
CA THR A 154 21.77 -36.31 -42.27
C THR A 154 20.31 -36.26 -41.74
N GLY A 155 19.29 -35.44 -42.09
CA GLY A 155 18.93 -34.56 -43.22
C GLY A 155 17.55 -35.02 -43.78
N THR A 156 16.48 -34.21 -43.99
CA THR A 156 16.25 -32.75 -43.84
C THR A 156 14.72 -32.39 -43.81
N PHE A 157 14.38 -31.09 -43.79
CA PHE A 157 13.08 -30.38 -43.98
C PHE A 157 12.13 -30.84 -45.13
N PRO A 158 10.95 -30.21 -45.40
CA PRO A 158 9.85 -29.67 -44.53
C PRO A 158 8.40 -29.92 -45.07
N ILE A 159 7.33 -29.74 -44.27
CA ILE A 159 5.92 -29.57 -44.77
C ILE A 159 5.14 -28.49 -43.97
N ARG A 160 4.26 -27.72 -44.65
CA ARG A 160 3.31 -26.72 -44.11
C ARG A 160 1.89 -27.27 -43.99
N PRO A 161 1.00 -26.70 -43.13
CA PRO A 161 -0.37 -27.18 -42.94
C PRO A 161 -1.33 -26.81 -44.09
N ALA A 162 -2.39 -27.61 -44.27
CA ALA A 162 -3.53 -27.35 -45.16
C ALA A 162 -4.87 -27.71 -44.47
N ARG A 163 -5.97 -27.12 -44.96
CA ARG A 163 -7.32 -27.19 -44.34
C ARG A 163 -8.06 -28.49 -44.65
N ILE A 164 -8.96 -28.90 -43.75
CA ILE A 164 -10.15 -29.71 -44.09
C ILE A 164 -11.40 -28.99 -43.55
N THR A 165 -12.49 -28.99 -44.32
CA THR A 165 -13.73 -28.25 -44.09
C THR A 165 -14.82 -29.07 -43.39
N CYS A 166 -15.68 -28.40 -42.63
CA CYS A 166 -16.85 -29.01 -41.97
C CYS A 166 -17.98 -29.32 -42.96
N LEU A 167 -18.66 -30.45 -42.77
CA LEU A 167 -19.97 -30.76 -43.38
C LEU A 167 -21.06 -30.76 -42.29
N ASN A 168 -22.03 -29.87 -42.42
CA ASN A 168 -23.16 -29.75 -41.49
C ASN A 168 -24.28 -30.76 -41.82
N THR A 169 -24.61 -31.66 -40.90
CA THR A 169 -25.92 -32.34 -40.89
C THR A 169 -26.47 -32.52 -39.45
N PRO A 170 -27.79 -32.40 -39.21
CA PRO A 170 -28.33 -32.37 -37.85
C PRO A 170 -28.28 -33.70 -37.06
N ARG A 171 -28.00 -34.84 -37.70
CA ARG A 171 -28.07 -36.17 -37.06
C ARG A 171 -26.79 -36.53 -36.28
N GLY A 172 -25.60 -36.09 -36.71
CA GLY A 172 -24.34 -36.38 -36.00
C GLY A 172 -24.29 -35.77 -34.59
N ILE A 173 -24.84 -34.56 -34.43
CA ILE A 173 -24.78 -33.77 -33.19
C ILE A 173 -25.52 -34.46 -32.01
N ARG A 174 -26.58 -35.26 -32.28
CA ARG A 174 -27.26 -36.03 -31.23
C ARG A 174 -26.45 -37.24 -30.76
N SER A 175 -25.82 -37.99 -31.66
CA SER A 175 -24.96 -39.12 -31.29
C SER A 175 -23.76 -38.66 -30.45
N MET A 176 -23.05 -37.63 -30.94
CA MET A 176 -21.85 -37.12 -30.29
C MET A 176 -22.13 -36.54 -28.90
N ARG A 177 -23.28 -35.87 -28.69
CA ARG A 177 -23.70 -35.38 -27.36
C ARG A 177 -24.01 -36.50 -26.37
N THR A 178 -24.55 -37.64 -26.81
CA THR A 178 -24.77 -38.80 -25.93
C THR A 178 -23.44 -39.48 -25.58
N PHE A 179 -22.54 -39.64 -26.55
CA PHE A 179 -21.23 -40.26 -26.32
C PHE A 179 -20.34 -39.40 -25.41
N LEU A 180 -20.30 -38.08 -25.62
CA LEU A 180 -19.60 -37.16 -24.71
C LEU A 180 -20.22 -37.16 -23.31
N LYS A 181 -21.56 -37.20 -23.18
CA LYS A 181 -22.19 -37.31 -21.86
C LYS A 181 -21.75 -38.57 -21.11
N ILE A 182 -21.73 -39.74 -21.77
CA ILE A 182 -21.33 -41.00 -21.15
C ILE A 182 -19.84 -40.99 -20.76
N CYS A 183 -18.95 -40.52 -21.65
CA CYS A 183 -17.52 -40.44 -21.34
C CYS A 183 -17.24 -39.44 -20.21
N LEU A 184 -17.89 -38.27 -20.21
CA LEU A 184 -17.75 -37.28 -19.16
C LEU A 184 -18.31 -37.77 -17.82
N THR A 185 -19.51 -38.37 -17.77
CA THR A 185 -20.03 -38.88 -16.49
C THR A 185 -19.17 -40.02 -15.95
N THR A 186 -18.65 -40.92 -16.79
CA THR A 186 -17.82 -42.04 -16.33
C THR A 186 -16.46 -41.58 -15.79
N ILE A 187 -15.80 -40.63 -16.46
CA ILE A 187 -14.47 -40.12 -16.02
C ILE A 187 -14.58 -39.16 -14.82
N TRP A 188 -15.60 -38.29 -14.81
CA TRP A 188 -15.79 -37.32 -13.72
C TRP A 188 -16.25 -37.98 -12.41
N SER A 189 -17.11 -39.02 -12.51
CA SER A 189 -17.52 -39.81 -11.32
C SER A 189 -16.35 -40.57 -10.68
N ALA A 190 -15.36 -40.99 -11.47
CA ALA A 190 -14.19 -41.70 -10.96
C ALA A 190 -13.18 -40.77 -10.24
N SER A 191 -13.12 -39.49 -10.63
CA SER A 191 -12.11 -38.54 -10.12
C SER A 191 -12.59 -37.73 -8.91
N LEU A 192 -13.87 -37.34 -8.86
CA LEU A 192 -14.43 -36.68 -7.66
C LEU A 192 -14.68 -37.66 -6.50
N ALA A 193 -14.80 -38.97 -6.78
CA ALA A 193 -14.92 -40.01 -5.76
C ALA A 193 -13.58 -40.45 -5.13
N ALA A 194 -12.51 -39.66 -5.29
CA ALA A 194 -11.18 -39.94 -4.74
C ALA A 194 -10.62 -38.87 -3.79
N GLY A 195 -11.23 -37.67 -3.71
CA GLY A 195 -10.65 -36.52 -2.99
C GLY A 195 -10.92 -36.46 -1.48
N VAL A 196 -12.03 -37.04 -1.01
CA VAL A 196 -12.47 -36.99 0.41
C VAL A 196 -13.10 -38.32 0.88
N THR A 197 -13.63 -39.12 -0.05
CA THR A 197 -14.30 -40.41 0.19
C THR A 197 -13.37 -41.53 0.66
N ALA A 198 -12.06 -41.37 0.50
CA ALA A 198 -11.04 -42.16 1.16
C ALA A 198 -10.34 -41.31 2.25
N ALA A 199 -11.10 -40.90 3.27
CA ALA A 199 -10.49 -40.67 4.56
C ALA A 199 -9.84 -42.00 4.98
N ASP A 200 -8.53 -41.99 5.23
CA ASP A 200 -7.83 -43.16 5.75
C ASP A 200 -8.54 -43.64 7.02
N ASP A 201 -8.98 -44.91 7.05
CA ASP A 201 -9.77 -45.44 8.17
C ASP A 201 -8.97 -45.43 9.49
N SER A 202 -7.63 -45.28 9.42
CA SER A 202 -6.77 -44.97 10.57
C SER A 202 -7.18 -43.70 11.34
N ALA A 203 -7.76 -42.71 10.65
CA ALA A 203 -8.18 -41.43 11.20
C ALA A 203 -9.65 -41.40 11.65
N LEU A 204 -10.42 -42.47 11.44
CA LEU A 204 -11.84 -42.50 11.78
C LEU A 204 -12.06 -42.74 13.29
N ALA A 205 -12.61 -41.74 14.00
CA ALA A 205 -13.01 -41.92 15.40
C ALA A 205 -14.42 -42.50 15.51
N LYS A 206 -15.39 -41.93 14.77
CA LYS A 206 -16.77 -42.42 14.73
C LYS A 206 -17.47 -41.96 13.45
N ARG A 207 -18.32 -42.81 12.87
CA ARG A 207 -19.29 -42.45 11.83
C ARG A 207 -20.70 -42.75 12.33
N TRP A 208 -21.65 -41.89 11.99
CA TRP A 208 -23.09 -42.06 12.14
C TRP A 208 -23.74 -41.87 10.77
N THR A 209 -24.61 -42.79 10.38
CA THR A 209 -25.30 -42.85 9.09
C THR A 209 -26.80 -42.98 9.31
N PHE A 210 -27.60 -42.17 8.62
CA PHE A 210 -29.04 -42.09 8.90
C PHE A 210 -29.88 -42.81 7.82
N PRO A 211 -31.01 -43.45 8.19
CA PRO A 211 -31.67 -43.43 9.50
C PRO A 211 -31.08 -44.39 10.56
N ALA A 212 -30.14 -45.28 10.21
CA ALA A 212 -29.68 -46.36 11.08
C ALA A 212 -29.20 -45.90 12.48
N ASP A 213 -28.36 -44.86 12.51
CA ASP A 213 -27.79 -44.29 13.74
C ASP A 213 -28.67 -43.20 14.39
N ALA A 214 -29.94 -43.02 13.98
CA ALA A 214 -30.79 -41.94 14.49
C ALA A 214 -30.97 -41.96 16.02
N ALA A 215 -31.00 -43.15 16.63
CA ALA A 215 -31.10 -43.32 18.08
C ALA A 215 -29.83 -42.91 18.85
N ALA A 216 -28.70 -42.69 18.18
CA ALA A 216 -27.46 -42.23 18.82
C ALA A 216 -27.45 -40.71 19.11
N TRP A 217 -28.35 -39.95 18.48
CA TRP A 217 -28.47 -38.49 18.64
C TRP A 217 -29.81 -38.14 19.29
N THR A 218 -29.76 -37.64 20.53
CA THR A 218 -30.92 -37.22 21.32
C THR A 218 -31.25 -35.76 21.06
N ALA A 219 -32.46 -35.48 20.56
CA ALA A 219 -33.02 -34.15 20.48
C ALA A 219 -33.28 -33.59 21.90
N GLN A 220 -32.89 -32.34 22.14
CA GLN A 220 -33.11 -31.64 23.40
C GLN A 220 -33.57 -30.20 23.12
N HIS A 221 -34.11 -29.55 24.16
CA HIS A 221 -34.59 -28.16 24.10
C HIS A 221 -35.54 -27.93 22.91
N ASP A 222 -35.35 -26.88 22.10
CA ASP A 222 -36.24 -26.49 21.01
C ASP A 222 -35.98 -27.30 19.71
N THR A 223 -35.93 -28.64 19.80
CA THR A 223 -35.55 -29.51 18.68
C THR A 223 -36.54 -30.66 18.46
N LYS A 224 -36.96 -30.85 17.21
CA LYS A 224 -37.62 -32.08 16.75
C LYS A 224 -36.73 -32.78 15.72
N THR A 225 -36.57 -34.09 15.87
CA THR A 225 -35.90 -34.97 14.90
C THR A 225 -36.84 -36.01 14.31
N GLU A 226 -36.72 -36.29 13.01
CA GLU A 226 -37.44 -37.35 12.29
C GLU A 226 -36.46 -38.12 11.40
N ALA A 227 -36.38 -39.45 11.53
CA ALA A 227 -35.49 -40.28 10.72
C ALA A 227 -36.22 -40.73 9.44
N LYS A 228 -35.88 -40.15 8.29
CA LYS A 228 -36.69 -40.28 7.05
C LYS A 228 -35.87 -40.01 5.78
N ASP A 229 -36.22 -40.74 4.71
CA ASP A 229 -35.63 -40.64 3.36
C ASP A 229 -34.08 -40.68 3.32
N GLY A 230 -33.45 -41.52 4.14
CA GLY A 230 -31.98 -41.62 4.21
C GLY A 230 -31.29 -40.52 5.02
N ALA A 231 -32.03 -39.78 5.86
CA ALA A 231 -31.50 -38.68 6.66
C ALA A 231 -32.13 -38.58 8.06
N LEU A 232 -31.42 -37.93 8.99
CA LEU A 232 -31.96 -37.37 10.22
C LEU A 232 -32.43 -35.94 9.92
N VAL A 233 -33.74 -35.73 9.86
CA VAL A 233 -34.36 -34.43 9.62
C VAL A 233 -34.46 -33.67 10.95
N VAL A 234 -33.62 -32.65 11.13
CA VAL A 234 -33.55 -31.80 12.33
C VAL A 234 -34.33 -30.51 12.07
N THR A 235 -35.30 -30.21 12.92
CA THR A 235 -36.14 -29.00 12.84
C THR A 235 -36.13 -28.28 14.19
N ALA A 236 -35.73 -27.01 14.21
CA ALA A 236 -35.87 -26.19 15.42
C ALA A 236 -37.33 -25.76 15.61
N THR A 237 -37.82 -25.82 16.85
CA THR A 237 -39.19 -25.46 17.23
C THR A 237 -39.28 -24.14 18.01
N GLY A 238 -38.16 -23.46 18.22
CA GLY A 238 -38.05 -22.29 19.09
C GLY A 238 -36.73 -21.52 18.93
N ASN A 239 -36.07 -21.20 20.05
CA ASN A 239 -34.87 -20.38 20.14
C ASN A 239 -33.57 -21.11 20.46
N ASP A 240 -33.65 -22.26 21.13
CA ASP A 240 -32.49 -23.00 21.66
C ASP A 240 -32.51 -24.46 21.16
N PRO A 241 -32.27 -24.73 19.86
CA PRO A 241 -32.21 -26.08 19.33
C PRO A 241 -30.87 -26.75 19.69
N GLN A 242 -30.93 -27.95 20.28
CA GLN A 242 -29.78 -28.75 20.71
C GLN A 242 -29.95 -30.23 20.34
N LEU A 243 -28.89 -30.85 19.82
CA LEU A 243 -28.84 -32.28 19.45
C LEU A 243 -27.59 -32.92 20.05
N THR A 244 -27.74 -33.93 20.91
CA THR A 244 -26.64 -34.46 21.73
C THR A 244 -26.34 -35.94 21.45
N ALA A 245 -25.07 -36.32 21.43
CA ALA A 245 -24.63 -37.71 21.30
C ALA A 245 -23.52 -38.04 22.28
N LYS A 246 -23.49 -39.28 22.78
CA LYS A 246 -22.35 -39.82 23.52
C LYS A 246 -21.27 -40.28 22.53
N VAL A 247 -20.02 -40.06 22.91
CA VAL A 247 -18.83 -40.39 22.13
C VAL A 247 -17.81 -41.06 23.05
N ASP A 248 -16.98 -41.92 22.47
CA ASP A 248 -15.69 -42.29 23.05
C ASP A 248 -14.66 -42.02 21.95
N ALA A 249 -13.75 -41.07 22.20
CA ALA A 249 -12.67 -40.70 21.29
C ALA A 249 -11.49 -40.12 22.08
N PRO A 250 -10.24 -40.35 21.66
CA PRO A 250 -9.06 -39.87 22.39
C PRO A 250 -8.95 -38.34 22.40
N ALA A 251 -8.09 -37.81 23.26
CA ALA A 251 -7.70 -36.40 23.27
C ALA A 251 -7.03 -35.96 21.95
N GLY A 252 -6.64 -34.69 21.85
CA GLY A 252 -6.00 -34.11 20.67
C GLY A 252 -6.96 -33.88 19.51
N TRP A 253 -6.48 -33.28 18.42
CA TRP A 253 -7.30 -32.75 17.33
C TRP A 253 -8.43 -33.65 16.83
N LYS A 254 -9.56 -33.00 16.55
CA LYS A 254 -10.79 -33.58 16.02
C LYS A 254 -11.37 -32.72 14.90
N THR A 255 -11.91 -33.39 13.89
CA THR A 255 -12.73 -32.79 12.83
C THR A 255 -14.09 -33.45 12.86
N LEU A 256 -15.15 -32.67 13.03
CA LEU A 256 -16.52 -33.12 12.83
C LEU A 256 -16.98 -32.71 11.43
N VAL A 257 -17.36 -33.69 10.62
CA VAL A 257 -17.92 -33.54 9.27
C VAL A 257 -19.41 -33.82 9.34
N ILE A 258 -20.25 -32.82 9.11
CA ILE A 258 -21.72 -32.95 9.06
C ILE A 258 -22.13 -32.87 7.59
N LYS A 259 -22.51 -34.01 7.00
CA LYS A 259 -23.00 -34.08 5.61
C LYS A 259 -24.51 -33.92 5.60
N ALA A 260 -25.01 -32.85 5.00
CA ALA A 260 -26.42 -32.49 5.09
C ALA A 260 -26.97 -31.76 3.86
N LYS A 261 -28.30 -31.83 3.69
CA LYS A 261 -29.10 -31.06 2.73
C LYS A 261 -29.96 -30.04 3.49
N PHE A 262 -29.84 -28.77 3.12
CA PHE A 262 -30.61 -27.64 3.67
C PHE A 262 -30.55 -26.48 2.67
N ARG A 263 -31.34 -25.42 2.86
CA ARG A 263 -31.38 -24.27 1.96
C ARG A 263 -30.89 -23.00 2.67
N GLY A 264 -30.04 -22.19 2.04
CA GLY A 264 -29.54 -20.96 2.65
C GLY A 264 -28.44 -21.21 3.69
N GLN A 265 -28.25 -20.28 4.62
CA GLN A 265 -27.17 -20.33 5.60
C GLN A 265 -27.61 -21.08 6.87
N LEU A 266 -26.82 -22.09 7.24
CA LEU A 266 -26.79 -22.70 8.56
C LEU A 266 -25.64 -22.06 9.34
N SER A 267 -25.95 -21.51 10.51
CA SER A 267 -24.95 -21.13 11.51
C SER A 267 -25.17 -22.02 12.73
N GLY A 268 -24.14 -22.37 13.48
CA GLY A 268 -24.33 -23.20 14.68
C GLY A 268 -23.12 -23.27 15.58
N GLN A 269 -23.29 -23.90 16.74
CA GLN A 269 -22.23 -24.08 17.73
C GLN A 269 -22.12 -25.56 18.11
N LEU A 270 -20.92 -26.12 17.93
CA LEU A 270 -20.54 -27.44 18.42
C LEU A 270 -19.98 -27.27 19.82
N PHE A 271 -20.52 -28.02 20.77
CA PHE A 271 -19.98 -28.20 22.11
C PHE A 271 -19.46 -29.62 22.28
N TRP A 272 -18.44 -29.83 23.12
CA TRP A 272 -17.97 -31.15 23.51
C TRP A 272 -17.88 -31.29 25.02
N THR A 273 -17.89 -32.52 25.51
CA THR A 273 -17.56 -32.87 26.90
C THR A 273 -16.36 -33.82 26.90
N THR A 274 -15.52 -33.72 27.93
CA THR A 274 -14.34 -34.57 28.11
C THR A 274 -14.40 -35.33 29.42
N ALA A 275 -13.53 -36.33 29.60
CA ALA A 275 -13.41 -37.07 30.85
C ALA A 275 -13.01 -36.17 32.05
N SER A 276 -12.34 -35.03 31.79
CA SER A 276 -12.02 -33.99 32.77
C SER A 276 -13.12 -32.95 32.94
N SER A 277 -13.93 -32.69 31.91
CA SER A 277 -14.99 -31.69 31.90
C SER A 277 -16.30 -32.29 31.34
N PRO A 278 -17.11 -32.96 32.19
CA PRO A 278 -18.29 -33.70 31.76
C PRO A 278 -19.50 -32.81 31.38
N ASN A 279 -19.39 -31.49 31.52
CA ASN A 279 -20.43 -30.51 31.22
C ASN A 279 -20.04 -29.66 30.00
N THR A 280 -21.02 -29.23 29.21
CA THR A 280 -20.79 -28.32 28.07
C THR A 280 -20.60 -26.87 28.56
N SER A 281 -19.67 -26.14 27.95
CA SER A 281 -19.33 -24.74 28.28
C SER A 281 -18.92 -23.98 27.01
N GLU A 282 -18.95 -22.64 27.05
CA GLU A 282 -18.45 -21.82 25.92
C GLU A 282 -16.96 -22.07 25.62
N GLU A 283 -16.17 -22.40 26.65
CA GLU A 283 -14.75 -22.75 26.53
C GLU A 283 -14.55 -24.06 25.75
N HIS A 284 -15.45 -25.03 25.94
CA HIS A 284 -15.51 -26.28 25.17
C HIS A 284 -16.52 -26.18 24.03
N SER A 285 -16.41 -25.11 23.24
CA SER A 285 -17.26 -24.89 22.07
C SER A 285 -16.53 -24.28 20.86
N ARG A 286 -17.08 -24.54 19.67
CA ARG A 286 -16.67 -23.94 18.39
C ARG A 286 -17.88 -23.67 17.50
N ARG A 287 -17.97 -22.46 16.95
CA ARG A 287 -18.96 -22.13 15.94
C ARG A 287 -18.57 -22.71 14.58
N PHE A 288 -19.58 -23.19 13.86
CA PHE A 288 -19.47 -23.65 12.48
C PHE A 288 -20.51 -22.92 11.62
N ASN A 289 -20.22 -22.79 10.32
CA ASN A 289 -21.13 -22.21 9.35
C ASN A 289 -21.12 -23.06 8.07
N GLY A 290 -22.27 -23.15 7.41
CA GLY A 290 -22.42 -23.84 6.12
C GLY A 290 -23.52 -23.21 5.28
N ARG A 291 -23.47 -23.41 3.96
CA ARG A 291 -24.46 -22.85 3.04
C ARG A 291 -25.00 -23.92 2.10
N GLY A 292 -26.25 -24.29 2.29
CA GLY A 292 -26.91 -25.36 1.56
C GLY A 292 -27.71 -24.84 0.36
N ARG A 293 -27.76 -25.62 -0.72
CA ARG A 293 -28.44 -25.28 -1.98
C ARG A 293 -29.82 -25.97 -2.14
N GLY A 294 -30.43 -26.42 -1.05
CA GLY A 294 -31.62 -27.26 -1.05
C GLY A 294 -31.25 -28.73 -1.05
N ASP A 295 -31.55 -29.44 -2.13
CA ASP A 295 -31.40 -30.90 -2.23
C ASP A 295 -29.97 -31.39 -2.53
N ASN A 296 -29.00 -30.48 -2.67
CA ASN A 296 -27.57 -30.85 -2.79
C ASN A 296 -26.96 -31.08 -1.40
N SER A 297 -26.30 -32.23 -1.23
CA SER A 297 -25.47 -32.50 -0.04
C SER A 297 -24.32 -31.49 0.04
N VAL A 298 -24.12 -30.89 1.22
CA VAL A 298 -22.94 -30.11 1.57
C VAL A 298 -22.30 -30.67 2.83
N GLU A 299 -20.99 -30.56 2.96
CA GLU A 299 -20.24 -31.00 4.13
C GLU A 299 -19.81 -29.80 4.96
N VAL A 300 -20.28 -29.74 6.20
CA VAL A 300 -19.99 -28.66 7.16
C VAL A 300 -18.94 -29.17 8.14
N LEU A 301 -17.84 -28.43 8.26
CA LEU A 301 -16.64 -28.83 9.00
C LEU A 301 -16.49 -28.02 10.29
N ALA A 302 -16.23 -28.70 11.40
CA ALA A 302 -15.92 -28.08 12.69
C ALA A 302 -14.65 -28.71 13.29
N TYR A 303 -13.63 -27.87 13.54
CA TYR A 303 -12.32 -28.28 14.06
C TYR A 303 -12.18 -27.92 15.53
N PHE A 304 -11.80 -28.87 16.38
CA PHE A 304 -11.60 -28.67 17.82
C PHE A 304 -10.46 -29.53 18.35
N ASN A 305 -9.82 -29.10 19.45
CA ASN A 305 -8.64 -29.76 20.03
C ASN A 305 -8.87 -30.04 21.53
N PRO A 306 -9.58 -31.12 21.89
CA PRO A 306 -9.86 -31.47 23.27
C PRO A 306 -8.60 -31.89 24.03
N GLU A 307 -8.49 -31.41 25.27
CA GLU A 307 -7.38 -31.63 26.21
C GLU A 307 -7.35 -33.05 26.81
N SER A 308 -8.44 -33.79 26.63
CA SER A 308 -8.78 -35.04 27.32
C SER A 308 -9.78 -35.84 26.47
N PRO A 309 -9.91 -37.17 26.63
CA PRO A 309 -10.82 -37.98 25.82
C PRO A 309 -12.26 -37.44 25.82
N VAL A 310 -12.86 -37.38 24.63
CA VAL A 310 -14.19 -36.81 24.37
C VAL A 310 -15.26 -37.83 24.74
N THR A 311 -16.12 -37.45 25.68
CA THR A 311 -17.21 -38.27 26.22
C THR A 311 -18.57 -37.98 25.57
N GLY A 312 -18.68 -36.87 24.83
CA GLY A 312 -19.92 -36.47 24.17
C GLY A 312 -19.79 -35.22 23.33
N LEU A 313 -20.76 -35.03 22.44
CA LEU A 313 -20.92 -33.88 21.56
C LEU A 313 -22.35 -33.33 21.68
N ARG A 314 -22.49 -32.02 21.54
CA ARG A 314 -23.76 -31.29 21.43
C ARG A 314 -23.67 -30.36 20.22
N LEU A 315 -24.66 -30.40 19.35
CA LEU A 315 -24.80 -29.55 18.18
C LEU A 315 -25.97 -28.62 18.37
N ASP A 316 -25.72 -27.32 18.24
CA ASP A 316 -26.73 -26.26 18.35
C ASP A 316 -26.91 -25.59 16.98
N PRO A 317 -27.79 -26.09 16.10
CA PRO A 317 -27.97 -25.58 14.75
C PRO A 317 -29.00 -24.45 14.70
N ASP A 318 -28.57 -23.21 14.45
CA ASP A 318 -29.48 -22.10 14.19
C ASP A 318 -29.99 -22.14 12.74
N VAL A 319 -31.08 -22.89 12.55
CA VAL A 319 -31.71 -23.17 11.25
C VAL A 319 -32.66 -22.07 10.75
N ARG A 320 -32.56 -20.85 11.27
CA ARG A 320 -33.58 -19.79 11.09
C ARG A 320 -33.03 -18.64 10.24
N PRO A 321 -32.48 -18.98 9.06
CA PRO A 321 -33.33 -18.84 7.88
C PRO A 321 -33.42 -20.10 7.00
N ALA A 322 -32.84 -21.23 7.42
CA ALA A 322 -32.59 -22.39 6.56
C ALA A 322 -33.74 -23.42 6.45
N GLY A 323 -34.61 -23.51 7.46
CA GLY A 323 -35.61 -24.58 7.56
C GLY A 323 -34.98 -25.93 7.98
N PRO A 324 -35.71 -27.04 7.88
CA PRO A 324 -35.24 -28.34 8.35
C PRO A 324 -33.93 -28.79 7.68
N ILE A 325 -32.93 -29.16 8.48
CA ILE A 325 -31.71 -29.79 7.98
C ILE A 325 -31.98 -31.28 7.79
N ARG A 326 -31.62 -31.84 6.64
CA ARG A 326 -31.62 -33.30 6.40
C ARG A 326 -30.17 -33.80 6.49
N ILE A 327 -29.76 -34.29 7.66
CA ILE A 327 -28.39 -34.78 7.89
C ILE A 327 -28.30 -36.22 7.37
N GLU A 328 -27.42 -36.48 6.41
CA GLU A 328 -27.22 -37.80 5.79
C GLU A 328 -26.23 -38.64 6.61
N SER A 329 -25.16 -38.00 7.09
CA SER A 329 -24.20 -38.59 8.00
C SER A 329 -23.47 -37.55 8.84
N ILE A 330 -22.95 -37.98 9.98
CA ILE A 330 -21.98 -37.23 10.78
C ILE A 330 -20.74 -38.11 10.92
N THR A 331 -19.55 -37.57 10.72
CA THR A 331 -18.28 -38.27 10.90
C THR A 331 -17.36 -37.48 11.82
N LEU A 332 -16.86 -38.10 12.87
CA LEU A 332 -15.80 -37.59 13.73
C LEU A 332 -14.48 -38.24 13.32
N LEU A 333 -13.47 -37.42 13.01
CA LEU A 333 -12.13 -37.85 12.63
C LEU A 333 -11.11 -37.40 13.68
N ASN A 334 -10.08 -38.21 13.93
CA ASN A 334 -8.88 -37.89 14.70
C ASN A 334 -7.89 -37.03 13.89
N ALA A 335 -8.38 -35.95 13.28
CA ALA A 335 -7.62 -35.08 12.39
C ALA A 335 -7.85 -33.61 12.76
N GLY A 336 -6.82 -32.79 12.61
CA GLY A 336 -6.93 -31.33 12.69
C GLY A 336 -7.40 -30.70 11.37
N PRO A 337 -7.47 -29.36 11.29
CA PRO A 337 -7.59 -28.69 10.01
C PRO A 337 -6.39 -29.05 9.11
N PRO A 338 -6.59 -29.21 7.80
CA PRO A 338 -5.47 -29.41 6.88
C PRO A 338 -4.54 -28.21 6.96
N GLU A 339 -3.24 -28.45 7.14
CA GLU A 339 -2.28 -27.35 7.27
C GLU A 339 -2.30 -26.46 6.00
N PRO A 340 -2.39 -25.12 6.16
CA PRO A 340 -2.31 -24.22 5.03
C PRO A 340 -0.96 -24.41 4.33
N LYS A 341 -1.00 -24.53 3.00
CA LYS A 341 0.20 -24.69 2.18
C LYS A 341 0.53 -23.41 1.44
N ALA A 342 1.83 -23.16 1.28
CA ALA A 342 2.33 -22.15 0.35
C ALA A 342 1.81 -22.42 -1.06
N THR A 343 1.62 -21.36 -1.83
CA THR A 343 1.09 -21.40 -3.21
C THR A 343 1.89 -22.36 -4.08
N ASP A 344 1.21 -23.24 -4.82
CA ASP A 344 1.90 -24.22 -5.66
C ASP A 344 2.70 -23.51 -6.77
N ALA A 345 4.01 -23.78 -6.82
CA ALA A 345 4.92 -23.26 -7.82
C ALA A 345 4.48 -23.56 -9.27
N ALA A 346 3.69 -24.61 -9.50
CA ALA A 346 3.12 -24.96 -10.81
C ALA A 346 2.01 -23.99 -11.27
N THR A 347 1.41 -23.21 -10.36
CA THR A 347 0.38 -22.21 -10.71
C THR A 347 0.96 -20.87 -11.14
N LEU A 348 2.22 -20.58 -10.75
CA LEU A 348 2.86 -19.29 -10.97
C LEU A 348 3.09 -18.99 -12.45
N LYS A 349 3.06 -17.71 -12.81
CA LYS A 349 3.36 -17.21 -14.15
C LYS A 349 4.77 -16.64 -14.17
N LEU A 350 5.52 -16.99 -15.21
CA LEU A 350 6.95 -16.68 -15.42
C LEU A 350 7.21 -16.52 -16.93
N PRO A 351 8.21 -15.71 -17.35
CA PRO A 351 8.66 -15.67 -18.73
C PRO A 351 9.15 -17.03 -19.27
N PRO A 352 9.14 -17.23 -20.60
CA PRO A 352 9.60 -18.48 -21.21
C PRO A 352 11.02 -18.88 -20.78
N GLY A 353 11.22 -20.17 -20.51
CA GLY A 353 12.50 -20.73 -20.07
C GLY A 353 12.73 -20.69 -18.55
N PHE A 354 11.96 -19.89 -17.80
CA PHE A 354 12.04 -19.89 -16.33
C PHE A 354 11.19 -21.01 -15.71
N LYS A 355 11.62 -21.47 -14.51
CA LYS A 355 10.90 -22.43 -13.67
C LYS A 355 11.03 -22.03 -12.20
N ALA A 356 9.89 -21.95 -11.50
CA ALA A 356 9.83 -21.92 -10.04
C ALA A 356 9.77 -23.32 -9.43
N GLU A 357 10.23 -23.43 -8.19
CA GLU A 357 10.22 -24.62 -7.35
C GLU A 357 9.88 -24.19 -5.91
N LEU A 358 8.83 -24.77 -5.32
CA LEU A 358 8.51 -24.59 -3.91
C LEU A 358 9.42 -25.51 -3.10
N LEU A 359 10.39 -24.93 -2.38
CA LEU A 359 11.36 -25.67 -1.58
C LEU A 359 10.81 -26.04 -0.20
N TYR A 360 10.05 -25.13 0.42
CA TYR A 360 9.49 -25.34 1.75
C TYR A 360 8.17 -24.59 1.91
N SER A 361 7.14 -25.29 2.41
CA SER A 361 5.90 -24.68 2.90
C SER A 361 6.01 -24.57 4.43
N VAL A 362 5.96 -23.35 4.96
CA VAL A 362 6.29 -23.09 6.36
C VAL A 362 5.19 -23.61 7.28
N ALA A 363 5.54 -24.47 8.24
CA ALA A 363 4.62 -24.87 9.31
C ALA A 363 4.41 -23.69 10.28
N GLY A 364 3.40 -22.85 9.98
CA GLY A 364 3.13 -21.59 10.69
C GLY A 364 3.06 -21.67 12.23
N PRO A 365 2.52 -22.75 12.85
CA PRO A 365 2.52 -22.91 14.30
C PRO A 365 3.90 -23.07 14.95
N GLU A 366 4.92 -23.47 14.18
CA GLU A 366 6.29 -23.75 14.65
C GLU A 366 7.28 -22.67 14.20
N TYR A 367 7.16 -22.20 12.96
CA TYR A 367 8.12 -21.30 12.29
C TYR A 367 7.55 -19.91 11.96
N GLY A 368 6.29 -19.64 12.27
CA GLY A 368 5.65 -18.33 12.12
C GLY A 368 5.41 -17.89 10.66
N SER A 369 5.60 -16.60 10.39
CA SER A 369 5.33 -15.97 9.09
C SER A 369 6.54 -15.18 8.61
N TRP A 370 7.19 -15.65 7.54
CA TRP A 370 8.53 -15.20 7.15
C TRP A 370 8.53 -13.87 6.40
N VAL A 371 9.39 -12.94 6.82
CA VAL A 371 9.41 -11.55 6.32
C VAL A 371 10.72 -11.09 5.70
N SER A 372 11.83 -11.77 5.94
CA SER A 372 13.17 -11.38 5.48
C SER A 372 14.03 -12.57 5.07
N LEU A 373 15.02 -12.35 4.19
CA LEU A 373 15.98 -13.35 3.69
C LEU A 373 17.38 -12.75 3.58
N CYS A 374 18.41 -13.49 3.98
CA CYS A 374 19.77 -13.27 3.50
C CYS A 374 20.49 -14.60 3.25
N VAL A 375 21.69 -14.55 2.65
CA VAL A 375 22.54 -15.70 2.37
C VAL A 375 23.78 -15.66 3.26
N ASP A 376 24.19 -16.82 3.81
CA ASP A 376 25.44 -16.96 4.57
C ASP A 376 26.62 -17.45 3.71
N PRO A 377 27.89 -17.39 4.21
CA PRO A 377 29.07 -17.77 3.43
C PRO A 377 29.14 -19.25 3.02
N LYS A 378 28.23 -20.10 3.52
CA LYS A 378 28.15 -21.53 3.17
C LYS A 378 27.05 -21.83 2.15
N GLY A 379 26.33 -20.81 1.65
CA GLY A 379 25.20 -21.00 0.74
C GLY A 379 23.95 -21.55 1.43
N ARG A 380 23.76 -21.20 2.70
CA ARG A 380 22.48 -21.39 3.42
C ARG A 380 21.75 -20.06 3.47
N LEU A 381 20.42 -20.11 3.58
CA LEU A 381 19.63 -18.90 3.81
C LEU A 381 19.44 -18.67 5.31
N ILE A 382 19.19 -17.42 5.70
CA ILE A 382 18.71 -17.03 7.02
C ILE A 382 17.42 -16.23 6.84
N THR A 383 16.43 -16.46 7.68
CA THR A 383 15.09 -15.85 7.65
C THR A 383 14.63 -15.44 9.06
N SER A 384 13.64 -14.56 9.16
CA SER A 384 12.94 -14.23 10.40
C SER A 384 11.43 -14.44 10.28
N ASP A 385 10.83 -14.98 11.33
CA ASP A 385 9.40 -14.74 11.60
C ASP A 385 9.17 -13.26 11.94
N GLN A 386 8.03 -12.72 11.50
CA GLN A 386 7.60 -11.34 11.78
C GLN A 386 7.46 -11.05 13.28
N ASP A 387 6.91 -12.01 14.04
CA ASP A 387 6.59 -11.87 15.46
C ASP A 387 7.51 -12.74 16.35
N GLY A 388 8.53 -13.39 15.77
CA GLY A 388 9.28 -14.46 16.40
C GLY A 388 10.73 -14.57 15.92
N LYS A 389 11.29 -15.78 15.99
CA LYS A 389 12.73 -16.06 15.95
C LYS A 389 13.37 -15.99 14.55
N LEU A 390 14.70 -16.00 14.55
CA LEU A 390 15.53 -16.26 13.38
C LEU A 390 15.70 -17.77 13.10
N TYR A 391 15.71 -18.15 11.83
CA TYR A 391 15.94 -19.53 11.37
C TYR A 391 17.00 -19.56 10.26
N ARG A 392 17.79 -20.62 10.24
CA ARG A 392 18.72 -21.00 9.17
C ARG A 392 18.04 -22.04 8.28
N ILE A 393 18.25 -21.96 6.97
CA ILE A 393 17.68 -22.88 5.98
C ILE A 393 18.80 -23.49 5.13
N THR A 394 18.99 -24.80 5.26
CA THR A 394 19.89 -25.57 4.39
C THR A 394 19.07 -26.14 3.23
N VAL A 395 19.27 -25.58 2.03
CA VAL A 395 18.54 -25.94 0.80
C VAL A 395 19.26 -27.04 -0.01
N PRO A 396 18.54 -27.92 -0.73
CA PRO A 396 19.16 -28.89 -1.63
C PRO A 396 19.78 -28.20 -2.85
N PRO A 397 20.78 -28.81 -3.52
CA PRO A 397 21.31 -28.31 -4.79
C PRO A 397 20.21 -28.24 -5.87
N ILE A 398 20.45 -27.46 -6.93
CA ILE A 398 19.53 -27.36 -8.08
C ILE A 398 19.31 -28.75 -8.68
N GLY A 399 18.04 -29.17 -8.76
CA GLY A 399 17.64 -30.50 -9.24
C GLY A 399 17.65 -31.62 -8.19
N GLY A 400 18.02 -31.34 -6.94
CA GLY A 400 17.79 -32.25 -5.80
C GLY A 400 16.33 -32.23 -5.32
N ASP A 401 15.96 -33.17 -4.45
CA ASP A 401 14.60 -33.21 -3.86
C ASP A 401 14.39 -32.02 -2.92
N ALA A 402 13.42 -31.16 -3.26
CA ALA A 402 12.95 -30.04 -2.44
C ALA A 402 12.67 -30.42 -0.98
N LYS A 403 12.18 -31.64 -0.71
CA LYS A 403 11.90 -32.15 0.65
C LYS A 403 13.14 -32.32 1.52
N ALA A 404 14.35 -32.28 0.94
CA ALA A 404 15.59 -32.28 1.70
C ALA A 404 15.96 -30.90 2.27
N THR A 405 15.15 -29.86 2.01
CA THR A 405 15.28 -28.55 2.66
C THR A 405 15.09 -28.68 4.17
N LYS A 406 16.08 -28.24 4.95
CA LYS A 406 16.05 -28.25 6.42
C LYS A 406 15.91 -26.83 6.95
N VAL A 407 15.10 -26.67 7.99
CA VAL A 407 14.97 -25.42 8.75
C VAL A 407 15.46 -25.68 10.17
N GLU A 408 16.28 -24.76 10.69
CA GLU A 408 16.99 -24.90 11.96
C GLU A 408 16.86 -23.58 12.74
N THR A 409 16.40 -23.60 13.99
CA THR A 409 16.32 -22.38 14.82
C THR A 409 17.72 -21.89 15.18
N ILE A 410 17.99 -20.60 14.95
CA ILE A 410 19.24 -19.98 15.41
C ILE A 410 19.10 -19.69 16.92
N PRO A 411 20.02 -20.16 17.79
CA PRO A 411 19.80 -20.22 19.24
C PRO A 411 20.06 -18.88 19.97
N VAL A 412 19.58 -17.78 19.41
CA VAL A 412 19.69 -16.42 19.98
C VAL A 412 18.33 -15.88 20.41
N ASP A 413 18.31 -15.06 21.47
CA ASP A 413 17.11 -14.31 21.89
C ASP A 413 16.97 -13.02 21.05
N LEU A 414 16.76 -13.22 19.73
CA LEU A 414 16.58 -12.15 18.75
C LEU A 414 15.54 -12.57 17.71
N GLY A 415 14.80 -11.59 17.19
CA GLY A 415 13.64 -11.82 16.35
C GLY A 415 12.99 -10.54 15.85
N MET A 416 11.82 -10.64 15.22
CA MET A 416 11.12 -9.53 14.56
C MET A 416 12.00 -8.76 13.55
N ALA A 417 12.87 -9.49 12.83
CA ALA A 417 13.85 -8.88 11.95
C ALA A 417 13.29 -8.66 10.53
N GLN A 418 13.14 -7.40 10.14
CA GLN A 418 12.67 -7.03 8.80
C GLN A 418 13.83 -6.87 7.81
N GLY A 419 15.06 -6.77 8.29
CA GLY A 419 16.27 -6.70 7.48
C GLY A 419 17.34 -7.64 8.01
N LEU A 420 17.95 -8.40 7.12
CA LEU A 420 19.03 -9.35 7.40
C LEU A 420 20.15 -9.16 6.38
N CYS A 421 21.40 -9.08 6.84
CA CYS A 421 22.56 -9.01 5.94
C CYS A 421 23.76 -9.73 6.55
N TRP A 422 24.34 -10.69 5.83
CA TRP A 422 25.64 -11.23 6.20
C TRP A 422 26.77 -10.37 5.64
N ALA A 423 27.62 -9.84 6.53
CA ALA A 423 28.79 -9.04 6.17
C ALA A 423 29.85 -9.12 7.28
N PHE A 424 31.11 -8.77 7.00
CA PHE A 424 32.17 -8.64 8.02
C PHE A 424 32.23 -9.82 9.04
N ASP A 425 32.05 -11.05 8.54
CA ASP A 425 31.97 -12.28 9.32
C ASP A 425 30.95 -12.27 10.46
N SER A 426 29.77 -11.68 10.22
CA SER A 426 28.64 -11.60 11.16
C SER A 426 27.31 -11.41 10.42
N LEU A 427 26.21 -11.71 11.11
CA LEU A 427 24.85 -11.38 10.68
C LEU A 427 24.44 -10.04 11.27
N TYR A 428 24.12 -9.06 10.42
CA TYR A 428 23.48 -7.80 10.83
C TYR A 428 21.96 -7.95 10.71
N VAL A 429 21.26 -7.42 11.70
CA VAL A 429 19.83 -7.66 11.92
C VAL A 429 19.16 -6.32 12.25
N VAL A 430 18.16 -5.93 11.47
CA VAL A 430 17.31 -4.76 11.76
C VAL A 430 15.99 -5.24 12.36
N VAL A 431 15.85 -4.99 13.65
CA VAL A 431 14.67 -5.36 14.45
C VAL A 431 13.62 -4.27 14.36
N ASN A 432 12.36 -4.67 14.17
CA ASN A 432 11.20 -3.80 14.07
C ASN A 432 10.10 -4.30 15.02
N GLY A 433 10.06 -3.75 16.23
CA GLY A 433 9.10 -4.13 17.26
C GLY A 433 9.63 -3.88 18.66
N ARG A 434 9.76 -4.93 19.46
CA ARG A 434 10.31 -4.81 20.83
C ARG A 434 11.82 -4.68 20.77
N GLY A 435 12.33 -3.48 21.10
CA GLY A 435 13.77 -3.21 21.10
C GLY A 435 14.32 -2.88 19.70
N SER A 436 13.52 -2.24 18.85
CA SER A 436 13.90 -1.82 17.50
C SER A 436 15.30 -1.18 17.40
N GLY A 437 16.07 -1.60 16.40
CA GLY A 437 17.47 -1.20 16.25
C GLY A 437 18.25 -2.04 15.25
N LEU A 438 19.47 -1.58 14.95
CA LEU A 438 20.50 -2.36 14.26
C LEU A 438 21.27 -3.19 15.28
N TYR A 439 21.25 -4.49 15.11
CA TYR A 439 22.01 -5.47 15.88
C TYR A 439 23.07 -6.16 15.01
N LYS A 440 24.08 -6.70 15.68
CA LYS A 440 25.08 -7.61 15.14
C LYS A 440 25.00 -8.93 15.89
N VAL A 441 25.08 -10.03 15.16
CA VAL A 441 25.10 -11.39 15.70
C VAL A 441 26.33 -12.10 15.15
N THR A 442 27.10 -12.73 16.02
CA THR A 442 28.39 -13.35 15.70
C THR A 442 28.44 -14.76 16.30
N ASP A 443 29.23 -15.64 15.67
CA ASP A 443 29.71 -16.91 16.24
C ASP A 443 31.02 -16.62 16.97
N THR A 444 31.06 -16.77 18.30
CA THR A 444 32.24 -16.42 19.10
C THR A 444 33.28 -17.53 19.25
N ASN A 445 32.99 -18.75 18.78
CA ASN A 445 33.83 -19.93 19.04
C ASN A 445 34.30 -20.68 17.77
N GLY A 446 33.67 -20.44 16.62
CA GLY A 446 33.95 -21.05 15.32
C GLY A 446 33.23 -22.36 15.02
N ASP A 447 32.21 -22.74 15.80
CA ASP A 447 31.47 -24.00 15.68
C ASP A 447 30.33 -23.97 14.63
N ASP A 448 30.13 -22.83 13.95
CA ASP A 448 29.06 -22.52 12.99
C ASP A 448 27.71 -22.13 13.63
N THR A 449 27.67 -21.87 14.94
CA THR A 449 26.49 -21.39 15.66
C THR A 449 26.62 -19.91 16.00
N LEU A 450 25.63 -19.10 15.59
CA LEU A 450 25.51 -17.73 16.08
C LEU A 450 25.07 -17.75 17.55
N ASP A 451 25.87 -17.17 18.43
CA ASP A 451 25.71 -17.28 19.89
C ASP A 451 25.68 -15.92 20.63
N LYS A 452 26.37 -14.90 20.10
CA LYS A 452 26.43 -13.55 20.70
C LYS A 452 25.60 -12.54 19.91
N VAL A 453 24.68 -11.87 20.59
CA VAL A 453 23.92 -10.70 20.10
C VAL A 453 24.48 -9.40 20.69
N GLU A 454 24.62 -8.35 19.87
CA GLU A 454 25.09 -7.03 20.27
C GLU A 454 24.24 -5.92 19.61
N LEU A 455 23.67 -5.00 20.40
CA LEU A 455 22.95 -3.83 19.88
C LEU A 455 23.96 -2.76 19.46
N LEU A 456 23.97 -2.39 18.17
CA LEU A 456 24.85 -1.34 17.65
C LEU A 456 24.20 0.05 17.71
N ARG A 457 22.91 0.15 17.33
CA ARG A 457 22.17 1.42 17.31
C ARG A 457 20.68 1.18 17.62
N PRO A 458 20.11 1.76 18.69
CA PRO A 458 18.66 1.76 18.85
C PRO A 458 18.01 2.66 17.79
N ILE A 459 16.93 2.18 17.17
CA ILE A 459 16.20 2.91 16.12
C ILE A 459 14.73 2.97 16.57
N GLN A 460 14.20 4.16 16.77
CA GLN A 460 12.81 4.32 17.24
C GLN A 460 11.85 4.10 16.06
N GLY A 461 10.90 3.19 16.20
CA GLY A 461 9.91 2.87 15.16
C GLY A 461 9.38 1.44 15.36
N ALA A 462 8.17 1.18 14.88
CA ALA A 462 7.56 -0.15 14.94
C ALA A 462 6.43 -0.31 13.89
N GLY A 463 6.20 -1.55 13.46
CA GLY A 463 5.12 -1.90 12.54
C GLY A 463 5.49 -1.73 11.07
N GLU A 464 4.48 -1.56 10.22
CA GLU A 464 4.62 -1.69 8.77
C GLU A 464 5.46 -0.59 8.10
N HIS A 465 5.76 0.49 8.82
CA HIS A 465 6.60 1.63 8.40
C HIS A 465 7.77 1.87 9.37
N GLY A 466 8.22 0.79 10.03
CA GLY A 466 9.27 0.79 11.03
C GLY A 466 10.68 0.86 10.42
N PRO A 467 11.70 0.40 11.15
CA PRO A 467 12.97 -0.01 10.55
C PRO A 467 12.72 -1.20 9.61
N HIS A 468 13.37 -1.22 8.44
CA HIS A 468 13.22 -2.33 7.48
C HIS A 468 14.58 -2.96 7.14
N ALA A 469 15.16 -2.66 5.98
CA ALA A 469 16.36 -3.33 5.50
C ALA A 469 17.69 -2.88 6.16
N VAL A 470 18.67 -3.78 6.09
CA VAL A 470 20.12 -3.49 6.15
C VAL A 470 20.79 -4.19 4.97
N VAL A 471 21.70 -3.52 4.28
CA VAL A 471 22.47 -4.10 3.15
C VAL A 471 23.94 -3.65 3.17
N LEU A 472 24.81 -4.42 2.52
CA LEU A 472 26.24 -4.12 2.36
C LEU A 472 26.46 -3.12 1.20
N SER A 473 27.38 -2.17 1.37
CA SER A 473 27.74 -1.22 0.30
C SER A 473 28.55 -1.88 -0.83
N PRO A 474 28.53 -1.34 -2.07
CA PRO A 474 29.20 -1.94 -3.23
C PRO A 474 30.72 -2.11 -3.13
N ASP A 475 31.36 -1.36 -2.23
CA ASP A 475 32.79 -1.46 -1.91
C ASP A 475 33.11 -2.46 -0.77
N GLY A 476 32.07 -3.04 -0.16
CA GLY A 476 32.18 -3.94 0.99
C GLY A 476 32.66 -3.28 2.30
N GLN A 477 32.67 -1.94 2.41
CA GLN A 477 33.26 -1.22 3.55
C GLN A 477 32.24 -0.70 4.58
N SER A 478 30.95 -0.61 4.23
CA SER A 478 29.92 0.01 5.07
C SER A 478 28.56 -0.69 4.94
N LEU A 479 27.65 -0.39 5.86
CA LEU A 479 26.27 -0.84 5.82
C LEU A 479 25.34 0.32 5.49
N TYR A 480 24.30 0.05 4.72
CA TYR A 480 23.17 0.95 4.51
C TYR A 480 21.98 0.40 5.31
N VAL A 481 21.32 1.26 6.08
CA VAL A 481 20.19 0.93 6.95
C VAL A 481 19.09 1.95 6.74
N LEU A 482 17.83 1.52 6.71
CA LEU A 482 16.70 2.39 6.40
C LEU A 482 15.47 2.18 7.30
N GLY A 483 14.55 3.14 7.26
CA GLY A 483 13.29 3.08 7.99
C GLY A 483 12.26 4.08 7.48
N GLY A 484 11.00 3.63 7.42
CA GLY A 484 9.90 4.41 6.85
C GLY A 484 9.51 5.64 7.68
N ASN A 485 8.52 6.39 7.19
CA ASN A 485 8.10 7.66 7.81
C ASN A 485 7.59 7.57 9.28
N HIS A 486 7.28 6.39 9.81
CA HIS A 486 6.94 6.21 11.23
C HIS A 486 8.19 5.99 12.12
N THR A 487 9.38 6.06 11.55
CA THR A 487 10.67 5.79 12.19
C THR A 487 11.53 7.04 12.20
N PRO A 488 11.64 7.78 13.33
CA PRO A 488 12.53 8.93 13.41
C PRO A 488 13.98 8.60 13.05
N ILE A 489 14.61 9.49 12.28
CA ILE A 489 16.02 9.42 11.87
C ILE A 489 16.91 9.21 13.11
N PRO A 490 17.85 8.23 13.12
CA PRO A 490 18.56 7.76 14.32
C PRO A 490 19.71 8.66 14.79
N ASN A 491 19.49 9.99 14.76
CA ASN A 491 20.43 11.05 15.13
C ASN A 491 21.85 10.84 14.58
N PRO A 492 22.04 10.68 13.25
CA PRO A 492 23.34 10.38 12.67
C PRO A 492 24.34 11.53 12.91
N GLU A 493 25.61 11.19 13.06
CA GLU A 493 26.69 12.14 13.32
C GLU A 493 26.98 13.02 12.10
N LYS A 494 26.72 12.52 10.89
CA LYS A 494 26.90 13.23 9.60
C LYS A 494 25.61 13.31 8.78
N SER A 495 25.62 14.10 7.71
CA SER A 495 24.46 14.36 6.86
C SER A 495 24.90 14.75 5.45
N LEU A 496 24.58 13.94 4.44
CA LEU A 496 24.66 14.36 3.04
C LEU A 496 23.43 15.19 2.64
N VAL A 497 22.29 14.96 3.29
CA VAL A 497 21.10 15.82 3.21
C VAL A 497 21.30 17.07 4.10
N PRO A 498 21.16 18.31 3.58
CA PRO A 498 21.21 19.53 4.38
C PRO A 498 20.10 19.54 5.45
N ARG A 499 20.44 19.90 6.69
CA ARG A 499 19.49 19.85 7.84
C ARG A 499 18.57 21.08 7.94
N HIS A 500 18.23 21.67 6.80
CA HIS A 500 17.31 22.80 6.66
C HIS A 500 15.87 22.31 6.40
N TRP A 501 15.37 21.41 7.25
CA TRP A 501 14.10 20.72 7.05
C TRP A 501 12.90 21.61 7.35
N ALA A 502 11.92 21.63 6.45
CA ALA A 502 10.58 22.18 6.67
C ALA A 502 9.57 21.57 5.68
N GLU A 503 8.30 21.90 5.87
CA GLU A 503 7.19 21.38 5.06
C GLU A 503 7.15 21.93 3.63
N ASP A 504 7.61 23.17 3.45
CA ASP A 504 7.69 23.90 2.18
C ASP A 504 6.36 23.98 1.40
N GLN A 505 5.27 24.07 2.16
CA GLN A 505 3.89 24.29 1.71
C GLN A 505 3.55 25.79 1.85
N LEU A 506 3.02 26.41 0.79
CA LEU A 506 2.64 27.83 0.81
C LEU A 506 1.28 28.06 1.49
N LEU A 507 0.31 27.19 1.22
CA LEU A 507 -0.97 27.11 1.91
C LEU A 507 -0.93 25.98 2.96
N PRO A 508 -1.68 26.07 4.08
CA PRO A 508 -1.78 24.98 5.04
C PRO A 508 -2.19 23.64 4.40
N ARG A 509 -1.53 22.54 4.77
CA ARG A 509 -1.98 21.20 4.41
C ARG A 509 -3.31 20.84 5.07
N MET A 510 -3.94 19.81 4.55
CA MET A 510 -4.90 18.98 5.28
C MET A 510 -4.21 17.67 5.67
N TRP A 511 -4.39 17.23 6.91
CA TRP A 511 -3.92 15.91 7.36
C TRP A 511 -4.69 14.78 6.65
N ASP A 512 -4.16 13.55 6.64
CA ASP A 512 -4.88 12.42 6.06
C ASP A 512 -6.25 12.23 6.75
N ALA A 513 -7.29 12.14 5.92
CA ALA A 513 -8.67 11.97 6.36
C ALA A 513 -9.01 10.52 6.79
N GLY A 514 -8.06 9.58 6.65
CA GLY A 514 -8.05 8.27 7.30
C GLY A 514 -7.35 8.24 8.67
N GLY A 515 -6.61 9.29 9.05
CA GLY A 515 -5.81 9.35 10.28
C GLY A 515 -4.38 8.76 10.17
N HIS A 516 -3.94 8.33 8.98
CA HIS A 516 -2.60 7.80 8.77
C HIS A 516 -1.52 8.90 8.84
N ALA A 517 -0.38 8.60 9.49
CA ALA A 517 0.75 9.50 9.66
C ALA A 517 0.41 10.92 10.20
N VAL A 518 -0.69 11.10 10.93
CA VAL A 518 -1.09 12.40 11.47
C VAL A 518 -0.14 12.83 12.60
N GLY A 519 0.30 14.09 12.56
CA GLY A 519 1.34 14.63 13.46
C GLY A 519 2.78 14.35 12.99
N ILE A 520 2.99 13.49 11.98
CA ILE A 520 4.31 13.24 11.41
C ILE A 520 4.69 14.38 10.45
N MET A 521 5.93 14.85 10.60
CA MET A 521 6.48 16.05 9.94
C MET A 521 7.63 15.67 9.00
N ALA A 522 8.05 16.62 8.17
CA ALA A 522 9.22 16.51 7.33
C ALA A 522 10.54 16.32 8.11
N PRO A 523 11.49 15.50 7.62
CA PRO A 523 11.35 14.47 6.58
C PRO A 523 10.86 13.15 7.19
N GLY A 524 9.99 12.44 6.46
CA GLY A 524 9.72 11.01 6.68
C GLY A 524 10.52 10.18 5.69
N GLY A 525 10.83 8.93 6.04
CA GLY A 525 11.68 8.04 5.24
C GLY A 525 13.14 8.48 5.25
N TRP A 526 14.06 7.55 5.48
CA TRP A 526 15.49 7.79 5.45
C TRP A 526 16.29 6.53 5.14
N ILE A 527 17.40 6.75 4.43
CA ILE A 527 18.49 5.79 4.28
C ILE A 527 19.74 6.41 4.92
N CYS A 528 20.34 5.71 5.87
CA CYS A 528 21.61 6.09 6.51
C CYS A 528 22.71 5.08 6.13
N ARG A 529 23.94 5.57 5.95
CA ARG A 529 25.16 4.75 5.90
C ARG A 529 25.79 4.68 7.28
N THR A 530 26.36 3.53 7.65
CA THR A 530 27.13 3.35 8.90
C THR A 530 28.28 2.36 8.72
N ASP A 531 29.24 2.35 9.65
CA ASP A 531 30.35 1.40 9.65
C ASP A 531 29.96 0.02 10.22
N LYS A 532 30.86 -0.97 10.07
CA LYS A 532 30.68 -2.36 10.54
C LYS A 532 30.53 -2.54 12.07
N ASP A 533 30.75 -1.48 12.85
CA ASP A 533 30.57 -1.45 14.30
C ASP A 533 29.37 -0.54 14.68
N GLY A 534 28.69 0.06 13.70
CA GLY A 534 27.56 0.98 13.88
C GLY A 534 27.93 2.33 14.53
N LYS A 535 29.19 2.77 14.47
CA LYS A 535 29.70 3.91 15.25
C LYS A 535 29.57 5.27 14.56
N SER A 536 29.76 5.34 13.25
CA SER A 536 29.72 6.57 12.43
C SER A 536 28.56 6.54 11.44
N TRP A 537 27.40 7.07 11.84
CA TRP A 537 26.22 7.17 10.98
C TRP A 537 26.20 8.47 10.17
N GLU A 538 25.73 8.36 8.94
CA GLU A 538 25.59 9.46 7.98
C GLU A 538 24.25 9.35 7.25
N LEU A 539 23.40 10.39 7.35
CA LEU A 539 22.15 10.44 6.58
C LEU A 539 22.48 10.57 5.08
N PHE A 540 22.17 9.54 4.30
CA PHE A 540 22.50 9.46 2.88
C PHE A 540 21.41 10.13 2.03
N CYS A 541 20.14 9.77 2.21
CA CYS A 541 18.99 10.44 1.60
C CYS A 541 17.71 10.27 2.45
N SER A 542 16.63 10.99 2.13
CA SER A 542 15.38 10.99 2.92
C SER A 542 14.14 11.40 2.09
N GLY A 543 12.96 11.47 2.71
CA GLY A 543 11.75 12.04 2.07
C GLY A 543 10.87 11.01 1.35
N PHE A 544 10.93 9.75 1.78
CA PHE A 544 10.09 8.65 1.32
C PHE A 544 8.87 8.44 2.24
N ARG A 545 7.92 7.57 1.87
CA ARG A 545 6.83 7.15 2.77
C ARG A 545 7.22 5.87 3.50
N ASN A 546 7.52 4.84 2.73
CA ASN A 546 7.92 3.53 3.20
C ASN A 546 8.66 2.83 2.06
N GLU A 547 9.94 3.12 2.02
CA GLU A 547 10.97 2.51 1.20
C GLU A 547 11.44 1.24 1.93
N TYR A 548 10.98 0.07 1.48
CA TYR A 548 11.10 -1.15 2.30
C TYR A 548 12.51 -1.75 2.27
N ASP A 549 13.20 -1.63 1.14
CA ASP A 549 14.51 -2.23 0.89
C ASP A 549 15.28 -1.45 -0.22
N VAL A 550 16.60 -1.65 -0.32
CA VAL A 550 17.48 -0.90 -1.23
C VAL A 550 18.59 -1.79 -1.82
N ALA A 551 18.73 -1.78 -3.15
CA ALA A 551 19.76 -2.53 -3.86
C ALA A 551 20.66 -1.62 -4.71
N PHE A 552 21.88 -2.06 -4.97
CA PHE A 552 22.87 -1.33 -5.76
C PHE A 552 23.10 -1.97 -7.13
N ASN A 553 23.16 -1.15 -8.18
CA ASN A 553 23.54 -1.61 -9.52
C ASN A 553 25.07 -1.77 -9.66
N ALA A 554 25.53 -2.35 -10.77
CA ALA A 554 26.96 -2.58 -11.02
C ALA A 554 27.82 -1.30 -11.24
N ASP A 555 27.19 -0.13 -11.43
CA ASP A 555 27.84 1.18 -11.39
C ASP A 555 27.98 1.75 -9.96
N GLY A 556 27.36 1.10 -8.95
CA GLY A 556 27.33 1.52 -7.55
C GLY A 556 26.21 2.49 -7.18
N GLU A 557 25.17 2.64 -8.01
CA GLU A 557 24.02 3.51 -7.74
C GLU A 557 22.94 2.74 -6.97
N ALA A 558 22.33 3.39 -5.97
CA ALA A 558 21.30 2.80 -5.11
C ALA A 558 19.88 2.99 -5.67
N PHE A 559 19.03 1.96 -5.55
CA PHE A 559 17.64 1.99 -5.97
C PHE A 559 16.73 1.36 -4.90
N THR A 560 15.56 1.96 -4.69
CA THR A 560 14.58 1.52 -3.70
C THR A 560 13.15 1.62 -4.23
N TYR A 561 12.24 0.81 -3.70
CA TYR A 561 10.81 0.81 -4.02
C TYR A 561 10.03 1.44 -2.85
N ASP A 562 9.54 2.66 -3.06
CA ASP A 562 8.81 3.46 -2.06
C ASP A 562 7.30 3.35 -2.30
N SER A 563 6.55 3.15 -1.23
CA SER A 563 5.09 3.21 -1.27
C SER A 563 4.59 4.65 -1.40
N ASP A 564 3.30 4.83 -1.69
CA ASP A 564 2.61 6.06 -1.30
C ASP A 564 1.24 5.67 -0.68
N MET A 565 0.20 6.48 -0.83
CA MET A 565 -1.08 6.31 -0.16
C MET A 565 -2.19 5.98 -1.16
N GLU A 566 -2.51 4.70 -1.34
CA GLU A 566 -3.60 4.24 -2.23
C GLU A 566 -4.98 4.79 -1.80
N TRP A 567 -5.11 5.20 -0.54
CA TRP A 567 -6.33 5.84 -0.03
C TRP A 567 -6.51 7.26 -0.59
N ASP A 568 -5.46 7.88 -1.14
CA ASP A 568 -5.48 9.21 -1.73
C ASP A 568 -5.82 9.21 -3.24
N ILE A 569 -6.01 8.05 -3.90
CA ILE A 569 -6.29 8.00 -5.35
C ILE A 569 -7.46 8.93 -5.69
N GLY A 570 -7.32 9.72 -6.75
CA GLY A 570 -8.30 10.73 -7.14
C GLY A 570 -8.07 12.12 -6.53
N THR A 571 -7.23 12.26 -5.50
CA THR A 571 -6.78 13.57 -4.99
C THR A 571 -5.69 14.21 -5.88
N PRO A 572 -5.51 15.54 -5.82
CA PRO A 572 -4.44 16.23 -6.54
C PRO A 572 -3.00 15.94 -6.10
N TRP A 573 -2.80 15.24 -4.98
CA TRP A 573 -1.49 14.92 -4.39
C TRP A 573 -1.21 13.41 -4.31
N TYR A 574 -2.07 12.56 -4.89
CA TYR A 574 -1.78 11.15 -5.06
C TYR A 574 -0.51 10.95 -5.90
N ARG A 575 0.32 10.00 -5.46
CA ARG A 575 1.45 9.43 -6.19
C ARG A 575 1.30 7.91 -6.12
N PRO A 576 1.71 7.13 -7.13
CA PRO A 576 1.72 5.68 -7.04
C PRO A 576 2.90 5.19 -6.19
N THR A 577 2.94 3.89 -5.91
CA THR A 577 4.19 3.21 -5.53
C THR A 577 5.20 3.33 -6.67
N ARG A 578 6.47 3.56 -6.31
CA ARG A 578 7.46 4.14 -7.22
C ARG A 578 8.87 3.62 -6.95
N VAL A 579 9.58 3.30 -8.01
CA VAL A 579 11.02 2.99 -7.95
C VAL A 579 11.79 4.29 -8.00
N ASN A 580 12.65 4.54 -7.03
CA ASN A 580 13.48 5.75 -6.95
C ASN A 580 14.96 5.37 -7.06
N HIS A 581 15.71 6.16 -7.83
CA HIS A 581 17.17 6.19 -7.78
C HIS A 581 17.56 7.01 -6.55
N ALA A 582 18.04 6.34 -5.50
CA ALA A 582 18.36 6.93 -4.21
C ALA A 582 19.70 7.68 -4.29
N VAL A 583 19.66 8.90 -4.81
CA VAL A 583 20.83 9.79 -4.95
C VAL A 583 21.24 10.40 -3.60
N ALA A 584 22.55 10.58 -3.39
CA ALA A 584 23.09 11.19 -2.18
C ALA A 584 22.55 12.62 -1.96
N GLY A 585 22.25 12.95 -0.70
CA GLY A 585 21.72 14.26 -0.30
C GLY A 585 20.28 14.55 -0.73
N ALA A 586 19.59 13.60 -1.38
CA ALA A 586 18.25 13.81 -1.90
C ALA A 586 17.14 13.82 -0.84
N GLU A 587 16.07 14.56 -1.16
CA GLU A 587 14.80 14.58 -0.44
C GLU A 587 13.66 14.25 -1.43
N PHE A 588 12.96 13.12 -1.26
CA PHE A 588 11.95 12.62 -2.22
C PHE A 588 10.51 13.13 -1.98
N GLY A 589 10.39 14.25 -1.26
CA GLY A 589 9.18 15.08 -1.18
C GLY A 589 7.97 14.48 -0.46
N TRP A 590 8.09 13.36 0.25
CA TRP A 590 7.01 12.87 1.11
C TRP A 590 6.69 13.86 2.24
N ARG A 591 5.40 14.08 2.47
CA ARG A 591 4.80 14.76 3.62
C ARG A 591 3.46 14.09 3.94
N SER A 592 2.97 14.19 5.17
CA SER A 592 1.68 13.60 5.56
C SER A 592 0.48 14.34 4.97
N GLY A 593 -0.58 13.60 4.60
CA GLY A 593 -1.81 14.13 4.03
C GLY A 593 -1.60 14.84 2.69
N SER A 594 -2.25 16.00 2.52
CA SER A 594 -2.20 16.80 1.28
C SER A 594 -0.88 17.53 1.04
N GLY A 595 0.14 17.31 1.87
CA GLY A 595 1.38 18.11 1.87
C GLY A 595 2.44 17.66 0.86
N LYS A 596 2.23 16.52 0.19
CA LYS A 596 3.24 15.84 -0.66
C LYS A 596 3.66 16.71 -1.83
N TRP A 597 4.97 16.75 -2.11
CA TRP A 597 5.50 17.55 -3.20
C TRP A 597 5.27 16.88 -4.58
N PRO A 598 4.87 17.64 -5.62
CA PRO A 598 4.84 17.16 -7.00
C PRO A 598 6.22 16.79 -7.55
N ALA A 599 6.29 15.77 -8.41
CA ALA A 599 7.56 15.29 -8.98
C ALA A 599 8.30 16.31 -9.86
N TYR A 600 7.63 17.39 -10.30
CA TYR A 600 8.23 18.49 -11.04
C TYR A 600 8.91 19.55 -10.16
N TYR A 601 8.81 19.47 -8.83
CA TYR A 601 9.52 20.40 -7.94
C TYR A 601 11.06 20.20 -8.04
N PRO A 602 11.85 21.24 -8.38
CA PRO A 602 13.31 21.15 -8.53
C PRO A 602 14.05 20.82 -7.22
N ASP A 603 13.44 21.05 -6.07
CA ASP A 603 13.95 20.68 -4.75
C ASP A 603 13.66 19.23 -4.33
N SER A 604 12.97 18.45 -5.19
CA SER A 604 12.89 16.98 -5.15
C SER A 604 13.59 16.36 -6.36
N LEU A 605 13.87 15.06 -6.29
CA LEU A 605 14.11 14.21 -7.47
C LEU A 605 12.82 13.42 -7.83
N PRO A 606 12.65 13.00 -9.10
CA PRO A 606 11.53 12.17 -9.53
C PRO A 606 11.79 10.67 -9.29
N ALA A 607 10.75 9.85 -9.47
CA ALA A 607 10.89 8.41 -9.62
C ALA A 607 11.58 8.06 -10.96
N VAL A 608 12.19 6.88 -11.06
CA VAL A 608 12.66 6.32 -12.34
C VAL A 608 11.58 5.50 -13.05
N ALA A 609 10.64 4.95 -12.29
CA ALA A 609 9.45 4.24 -12.78
C ALA A 609 8.31 4.30 -11.74
N ASP A 610 7.11 4.61 -12.20
CA ASP A 610 5.87 4.58 -11.39
C ASP A 610 5.15 3.24 -11.67
N VAL A 611 4.86 2.45 -10.62
CA VAL A 611 4.35 1.07 -10.77
C VAL A 611 2.82 1.00 -10.73
N GLY A 612 2.20 1.71 -9.78
CA GLY A 612 0.76 1.69 -9.53
C GLY A 612 0.43 1.67 -8.02
N PRO A 613 -0.80 1.28 -7.62
CA PRO A 613 -1.04 0.88 -6.23
C PRO A 613 -0.27 -0.42 -5.91
N GLY A 614 0.18 -0.60 -4.67
CA GLY A 614 0.95 -1.79 -4.30
C GLY A 614 1.37 -1.81 -2.83
N SER A 615 2.29 -2.71 -2.48
CA SER A 615 2.95 -2.71 -1.17
C SER A 615 4.38 -3.25 -1.33
N PRO A 616 5.37 -2.35 -1.52
CA PRO A 616 6.78 -2.70 -1.62
C PRO A 616 7.27 -3.59 -0.48
N THR A 617 8.05 -4.61 -0.83
CA THR A 617 8.87 -5.39 0.11
C THR A 617 10.29 -5.54 -0.46
N GLY A 618 10.94 -6.71 -0.38
CA GLY A 618 12.34 -6.90 -0.80
C GLY A 618 12.69 -6.45 -2.24
N VAL A 619 13.95 -6.04 -2.44
CA VAL A 619 14.49 -5.40 -3.64
C VAL A 619 15.91 -5.92 -3.92
N VAL A 620 16.17 -6.49 -5.11
CA VAL A 620 17.51 -7.01 -5.46
C VAL A 620 17.84 -6.87 -6.95
N PHE A 621 19.10 -6.60 -7.30
CA PHE A 621 19.55 -6.71 -8.70
C PHE A 621 19.82 -8.17 -9.08
N GLY A 622 19.50 -8.56 -10.32
CA GLY A 622 19.78 -9.90 -10.85
C GLY A 622 21.26 -10.25 -11.04
N THR A 623 22.19 -9.43 -10.56
CA THR A 623 23.63 -9.59 -10.78
C THR A 623 24.15 -10.87 -10.11
N GLY A 624 24.84 -11.71 -10.87
CA GLY A 624 25.29 -13.03 -10.44
C GLY A 624 24.29 -14.18 -10.70
N ALA A 625 23.04 -13.88 -11.07
CA ALA A 625 22.09 -14.91 -11.47
C ALA A 625 22.47 -15.55 -12.81
N LYS A 626 22.27 -16.87 -12.95
CA LYS A 626 22.41 -17.63 -14.20
C LYS A 626 21.16 -17.46 -15.06
N PHE A 627 20.79 -16.21 -15.31
CA PHE A 627 19.64 -15.79 -16.09
C PHE A 627 20.10 -15.12 -17.41
N PRO A 628 19.21 -14.94 -18.40
CA PRO A 628 19.53 -14.16 -19.60
C PRO A 628 20.00 -12.74 -19.28
N ALA A 629 20.85 -12.19 -20.15
CA ALA A 629 21.57 -10.92 -19.92
C ALA A 629 20.68 -9.74 -19.46
N LYS A 630 19.44 -9.61 -19.99
CA LYS A 630 18.53 -8.53 -19.54
C LYS A 630 18.15 -8.65 -18.07
N TYR A 631 17.93 -9.87 -17.58
CA TYR A 631 17.54 -10.12 -16.19
C TYR A 631 18.72 -10.04 -15.23
N GLN A 632 19.96 -10.31 -15.66
CA GLN A 632 21.16 -10.04 -14.85
C GLN A 632 21.34 -8.54 -14.53
N LYS A 633 20.85 -7.66 -15.41
CA LYS A 633 20.88 -6.20 -15.27
C LYS A 633 19.62 -5.60 -14.61
N ALA A 634 18.53 -6.35 -14.56
CA ALA A 634 17.26 -5.87 -14.02
C ALA A 634 17.32 -5.70 -12.50
N LEU A 635 16.62 -4.67 -12.02
CA LEU A 635 16.26 -4.49 -10.63
C LEU A 635 14.95 -5.26 -10.37
N PHE A 636 14.98 -6.28 -9.54
CA PHE A 636 13.77 -6.97 -9.10
C PHE A 636 13.17 -6.29 -7.87
N VAL A 637 11.85 -6.07 -7.89
CA VAL A 637 11.11 -5.47 -6.78
C VAL A 637 9.84 -6.27 -6.48
N ASN A 638 9.60 -6.53 -5.19
CA ASN A 638 8.43 -7.28 -4.72
C ASN A 638 7.25 -6.35 -4.39
N ASP A 639 6.04 -6.77 -4.76
CA ASP A 639 4.77 -6.21 -4.31
C ASP A 639 3.92 -7.28 -3.60
N TRP A 640 3.76 -7.09 -2.29
CA TRP A 640 3.01 -7.96 -1.40
C TRP A 640 1.49 -7.95 -1.65
N SER A 641 0.92 -6.82 -2.08
CA SER A 641 -0.54 -6.62 -2.09
C SER A 641 -1.23 -7.19 -3.33
N TYR A 642 -0.55 -7.21 -4.47
CA TYR A 642 -1.05 -7.87 -5.69
C TYR A 642 -0.26 -9.14 -6.07
N GLY A 643 0.78 -9.48 -5.30
CA GLY A 643 1.58 -10.70 -5.50
C GLY A 643 2.39 -10.70 -6.78
N ASN A 644 3.05 -9.58 -7.06
CA ASN A 644 3.87 -9.35 -8.25
C ASN A 644 5.34 -9.19 -7.88
N LEU A 645 6.20 -9.99 -8.51
CA LEU A 645 7.63 -9.79 -8.58
C LEU A 645 7.91 -9.14 -9.93
N TYR A 646 8.28 -7.86 -9.93
CA TYR A 646 8.57 -7.11 -11.15
C TYR A 646 10.07 -7.16 -11.47
N ALA A 647 10.42 -7.19 -12.75
CA ALA A 647 11.76 -6.90 -13.24
C ALA A 647 11.74 -5.49 -13.86
N VAL A 648 12.57 -4.58 -13.35
CA VAL A 648 12.66 -3.20 -13.79
C VAL A 648 13.95 -3.01 -14.58
N HIS A 649 13.79 -2.75 -15.89
CA HIS A 649 14.88 -2.61 -16.85
C HIS A 649 15.31 -1.14 -16.88
N LEU A 650 16.46 -0.84 -16.28
CA LEU A 650 16.98 0.52 -16.14
C LEU A 650 17.78 0.94 -17.38
N THR A 651 17.55 2.16 -17.86
CA THR A 651 18.34 2.83 -18.90
C THR A 651 18.89 4.14 -18.35
N PRO A 652 20.20 4.46 -18.51
CA PRO A 652 20.74 5.74 -18.11
C PRO A 652 20.08 6.91 -18.86
N ASP A 653 19.63 7.92 -18.11
CA ASP A 653 19.11 9.18 -18.61
C ASP A 653 19.75 10.33 -17.81
N GLY A 654 20.50 11.19 -18.51
CA GLY A 654 21.39 12.16 -17.88
C GLY A 654 22.32 11.53 -16.84
N ALA A 655 22.48 12.18 -15.68
CA ALA A 655 23.22 11.65 -14.52
C ALA A 655 22.40 10.66 -13.65
N SER A 656 21.34 10.07 -14.23
CA SER A 656 20.33 9.25 -13.55
C SER A 656 19.82 8.14 -14.49
N TYR A 657 18.61 7.64 -14.27
CA TYR A 657 18.01 6.55 -15.03
C TYR A 657 16.51 6.73 -15.22
N THR A 658 15.96 6.11 -16.26
CA THR A 658 14.55 5.73 -16.40
C THR A 658 14.41 4.21 -16.29
N GLY A 659 13.21 3.70 -15.99
CA GLY A 659 12.95 2.26 -15.86
C GLY A 659 11.68 1.80 -16.58
N GLU A 660 11.77 0.69 -17.30
CA GLU A 660 10.63 -0.04 -17.87
C GLU A 660 10.27 -1.23 -16.97
N ILE A 661 8.98 -1.48 -16.74
CA ILE A 661 8.49 -2.49 -15.78
C ILE A 661 7.96 -3.73 -16.52
N GLU A 662 8.53 -4.89 -16.22
CA GLU A 662 8.07 -6.22 -16.67
C GLU A 662 7.53 -7.01 -15.48
N ARG A 663 6.33 -7.63 -15.57
CA ARG A 663 5.89 -8.64 -14.58
C ARG A 663 6.71 -9.91 -14.79
N PHE A 664 7.53 -10.27 -13.81
CA PHE A 664 8.44 -11.40 -13.91
C PHE A 664 7.94 -12.67 -13.20
N CYS A 665 7.42 -12.57 -11.98
CA CYS A 665 6.77 -13.71 -11.33
C CYS A 665 5.48 -13.25 -10.65
N PHE A 666 4.37 -13.96 -10.90
CA PHE A 666 3.11 -13.66 -10.22
C PHE A 666 2.23 -14.89 -10.03
N GLY A 667 1.35 -14.83 -9.05
CA GLY A 667 0.38 -15.87 -8.72
C GLY A 667 -0.57 -15.40 -7.63
N THR A 668 -1.69 -16.10 -7.46
CA THR A 668 -2.77 -15.65 -6.57
C THR A 668 -3.14 -16.77 -5.59
N PRO A 669 -2.81 -16.66 -4.28
CA PRO A 669 -2.11 -15.55 -3.63
C PRO A 669 -0.58 -15.69 -3.81
N LEU A 670 0.17 -14.59 -3.77
CA LEU A 670 1.64 -14.64 -3.68
C LEU A 670 2.18 -13.46 -2.85
N PRO A 671 1.91 -13.41 -1.52
CA PRO A 671 2.27 -12.26 -0.68
C PRO A 671 3.79 -12.20 -0.45
N LEU A 672 4.53 -11.70 -1.45
CA LEU A 672 5.99 -11.63 -1.49
C LEU A 672 6.55 -10.77 -0.35
N THR A 673 7.50 -11.33 0.40
CA THR A 673 8.15 -10.63 1.51
C THR A 673 9.61 -10.29 1.22
N ASP A 674 10.41 -11.22 0.72
CA ASP A 674 11.82 -10.91 0.44
C ASP A 674 12.40 -11.76 -0.72
N ILE A 675 13.53 -11.33 -1.27
CA ILE A 675 14.14 -11.83 -2.49
C ILE A 675 15.67 -11.70 -2.47
N VAL A 676 16.38 -12.78 -2.81
CA VAL A 676 17.86 -12.80 -2.91
C VAL A 676 18.32 -13.49 -4.19
N ILE A 677 19.46 -13.04 -4.73
CA ILE A 677 20.23 -13.82 -5.70
C ILE A 677 21.27 -14.63 -4.95
N HIS A 678 21.24 -15.95 -5.14
CA HIS A 678 22.03 -16.91 -4.37
C HIS A 678 23.31 -17.32 -5.14
N PRO A 679 24.44 -17.64 -4.46
CA PRO A 679 25.72 -17.97 -5.12
C PRO A 679 25.71 -19.20 -6.05
N ASP A 680 24.70 -20.06 -6.00
CA ASP A 680 24.52 -21.12 -7.00
C ASP A 680 24.00 -20.58 -8.36
N GLY A 681 23.62 -19.30 -8.41
CA GLY A 681 23.11 -18.58 -9.58
C GLY A 681 21.58 -18.63 -9.73
N ALA A 682 20.84 -19.14 -8.75
CA ALA A 682 19.38 -19.07 -8.75
C ALA A 682 18.89 -17.84 -7.95
N MET A 683 17.67 -17.40 -8.26
CA MET A 683 16.93 -16.44 -7.44
C MET A 683 16.11 -17.21 -6.41
N TYR A 684 16.07 -16.73 -5.17
CA TYR A 684 15.22 -17.28 -4.12
C TYR A 684 14.31 -16.17 -3.60
N PHE A 685 13.05 -16.49 -3.28
CA PHE A 685 12.12 -15.54 -2.68
C PHE A 685 11.24 -16.20 -1.62
N ALA A 686 10.80 -15.38 -0.65
CA ALA A 686 9.83 -15.75 0.37
C ALA A 686 8.46 -15.13 0.07
N ILE A 687 7.41 -15.85 0.47
CA ILE A 687 6.09 -15.26 0.74
C ILE A 687 5.79 -15.38 2.24
N GLY A 688 4.98 -14.46 2.76
CA GLY A 688 4.57 -14.45 4.16
C GLY A 688 4.08 -13.09 4.63
N GLY A 689 4.40 -12.74 5.87
CA GLY A 689 3.99 -11.48 6.50
C GLY A 689 2.49 -11.40 6.82
N ARG A 690 2.14 -10.51 7.76
CA ARG A 690 0.78 -10.32 8.32
C ARG A 690 0.11 -11.64 8.75
N LYS A 691 0.93 -12.58 9.27
CA LYS A 691 0.54 -13.95 9.69
C LYS A 691 -0.05 -14.81 8.57
N THR A 692 0.25 -14.47 7.32
CA THR A 692 -0.20 -15.25 6.16
C THR A 692 0.73 -16.44 5.92
N GLN A 693 0.19 -17.47 5.26
CA GLN A 693 0.91 -18.71 4.99
C GLN A 693 2.20 -18.44 4.22
N SER A 694 3.32 -18.87 4.79
CA SER A 694 4.65 -18.58 4.28
C SER A 694 5.25 -19.74 3.49
N GLY A 695 6.20 -19.42 2.62
CA GLY A 695 6.87 -20.41 1.76
C GLY A 695 8.14 -19.87 1.13
N LEU A 696 9.10 -20.76 0.88
CA LEU A 696 10.36 -20.47 0.20
C LEU A 696 10.36 -21.06 -1.20
N TYR A 697 10.70 -20.23 -2.18
CA TYR A 697 10.77 -20.60 -3.60
C TYR A 697 12.17 -20.41 -4.15
N ARG A 698 12.50 -21.23 -5.15
CA ARG A 698 13.68 -21.08 -6.02
C ARG A 698 13.23 -20.89 -7.47
N VAL A 699 13.81 -19.92 -8.17
CA VAL A 699 13.61 -19.65 -9.60
C VAL A 699 14.90 -19.90 -10.37
N THR A 700 14.80 -20.69 -11.44
CA THR A 700 15.90 -21.08 -12.32
C THR A 700 15.55 -20.80 -13.78
N TYR A 701 16.56 -20.62 -14.63
CA TYR A 701 16.39 -20.51 -16.09
C TYR A 701 16.99 -21.74 -16.78
N ASN A 702 16.19 -22.38 -17.64
CA ASN A 702 16.54 -23.55 -18.45
C ASN A 702 16.18 -23.33 -19.94
N GLY A 703 16.01 -22.07 -20.36
CA GLY A 703 15.73 -21.70 -21.74
C GLY A 703 16.99 -21.64 -22.63
N PRO A 704 16.85 -21.23 -23.90
CA PRO A 704 17.92 -21.28 -24.90
C PRO A 704 18.87 -20.07 -24.90
N GLU A 705 18.57 -19.00 -24.16
CA GLU A 705 19.44 -17.80 -24.11
C GLU A 705 20.68 -18.03 -23.25
N SER A 706 21.75 -17.26 -23.49
CA SER A 706 22.99 -17.37 -22.72
C SER A 706 22.81 -16.86 -21.29
N THR A 707 23.21 -17.69 -20.33
CA THR A 707 23.28 -17.40 -18.89
C THR A 707 24.69 -17.08 -18.41
N ALA A 708 25.62 -16.81 -19.33
CA ALA A 708 26.97 -16.38 -19.00
C ALA A 708 26.95 -15.01 -18.27
N PRO A 709 27.84 -14.76 -17.29
CA PRO A 709 27.90 -13.47 -16.62
C PRO A 709 28.15 -12.31 -17.59
N VAL A 710 27.37 -11.24 -17.47
CA VAL A 710 27.57 -9.98 -18.22
C VAL A 710 28.02 -8.86 -17.28
N ASP A 711 28.80 -7.88 -17.77
CA ASP A 711 29.02 -6.67 -16.99
C ASP A 711 27.70 -5.90 -16.90
N GLY A 712 27.21 -5.70 -15.67
CA GLY A 712 25.97 -4.98 -15.39
C GLY A 712 26.04 -3.50 -15.75
N ARG A 713 27.24 -2.90 -15.77
CA ARG A 713 27.46 -1.46 -16.01
C ARG A 713 26.96 -1.00 -17.37
N ASP A 714 26.72 0.31 -17.48
CA ASP A 714 26.32 0.94 -18.74
C ASP A 714 27.18 2.19 -19.02
N PRO A 715 27.97 2.22 -20.11
CA PRO A 715 28.84 3.35 -20.41
C PRO A 715 28.08 4.62 -20.82
N ARG A 716 26.78 4.54 -21.16
CA ARG A 716 25.96 5.70 -21.54
C ARG A 716 25.89 6.68 -20.38
N ASN A 717 26.19 7.96 -20.63
CA ASN A 717 26.16 9.06 -19.66
C ASN A 717 27.00 8.82 -18.37
N LYS A 718 28.02 7.96 -18.43
CA LYS A 718 28.85 7.65 -17.25
C LYS A 718 29.61 8.90 -16.76
N ASP A 719 30.07 9.73 -17.68
CA ASP A 719 30.66 11.04 -17.44
C ASP A 719 29.75 11.96 -16.61
N LEU A 720 28.45 11.97 -16.88
CA LEU A 720 27.47 12.73 -16.09
C LEU A 720 27.27 12.13 -14.70
N ARG A 721 27.28 10.80 -14.53
CA ARG A 721 27.24 10.16 -13.20
C ARG A 721 28.53 10.41 -12.40
N ASP A 722 29.69 10.34 -13.04
CA ASP A 722 30.98 10.67 -12.44
C ASP A 722 31.04 12.15 -12.01
N LEU A 723 30.54 13.07 -12.85
CA LEU A 723 30.41 14.49 -12.51
C LEU A 723 29.49 14.68 -11.29
N ARG A 724 28.31 14.04 -11.27
CA ARG A 724 27.37 14.09 -10.13
C ARG A 724 28.05 13.68 -8.83
N ARG A 725 28.72 12.52 -8.83
CA ARG A 725 29.49 11.98 -7.70
C ARG A 725 30.64 12.89 -7.26
N SER A 726 31.30 13.57 -8.20
CA SER A 726 32.35 14.55 -7.89
C SER A 726 31.83 15.79 -7.15
N ILE A 727 30.53 16.10 -7.28
CA ILE A 727 29.86 17.17 -6.53
C ILE A 727 29.37 16.63 -5.16
N GLU A 728 28.81 15.42 -5.14
CA GLU A 728 28.38 14.73 -3.91
C GLU A 728 29.53 14.58 -2.90
N ALA A 729 30.73 14.25 -3.38
CA ALA A 729 31.95 14.16 -2.58
C ALA A 729 32.36 15.49 -1.89
N LYS A 730 31.77 16.63 -2.28
CA LYS A 730 32.04 17.96 -1.71
C LYS A 730 30.98 18.42 -0.70
N PHE A 731 29.89 17.67 -0.51
CA PHE A 731 28.79 18.07 0.39
C PHE A 731 29.25 18.33 1.83
N THR A 732 30.24 17.59 2.32
CA THR A 732 30.78 17.72 3.68
C THR A 732 32.12 18.48 3.75
N SER A 733 32.50 19.18 2.67
CA SER A 733 33.72 19.99 2.60
C SER A 733 33.49 21.42 3.08
N ASP A 734 34.44 21.97 3.85
CA ASP A 734 34.42 23.36 4.33
C ASP A 734 35.25 24.34 3.48
N ASP A 735 35.96 23.86 2.45
CA ASP A 735 36.79 24.69 1.55
C ASP A 735 35.95 25.79 0.88
N PRO A 736 36.28 27.09 1.06
CA PRO A 736 35.61 28.20 0.39
C PRO A 736 35.44 28.05 -1.13
N LYS A 737 36.35 27.34 -1.81
CA LYS A 737 36.31 27.13 -3.27
C LYS A 737 35.11 26.33 -3.75
N VAL A 738 34.49 25.51 -2.89
CA VAL A 738 33.33 24.69 -3.27
C VAL A 738 32.22 25.56 -3.88
N VAL A 739 32.03 26.78 -3.37
CA VAL A 739 31.08 27.76 -3.94
C VAL A 739 31.39 28.06 -5.40
N ASP A 740 32.64 28.43 -5.73
CA ASP A 740 33.03 28.79 -7.10
C ASP A 740 33.09 27.58 -8.05
N GLU A 741 33.41 26.39 -7.52
CA GLU A 741 33.45 25.15 -8.30
C GLU A 741 32.05 24.65 -8.69
N VAL A 742 31.04 24.77 -7.81
CA VAL A 742 29.68 24.28 -8.11
C VAL A 742 28.78 25.34 -8.75
N TRP A 743 29.11 26.64 -8.65
CA TRP A 743 28.26 27.71 -9.19
C TRP A 743 27.92 27.56 -10.70
N PRO A 744 28.87 27.23 -11.60
CA PRO A 744 28.56 27.03 -13.02
C PRO A 744 27.59 25.85 -13.26
N LEU A 745 27.59 24.88 -12.35
CA LEU A 745 26.78 23.66 -12.43
C LEU A 745 25.33 23.88 -11.97
N LEU A 746 25.04 24.99 -11.28
CA LEU A 746 23.67 25.44 -10.99
C LEU A 746 22.86 25.73 -12.26
N SER A 747 23.53 25.99 -13.39
CA SER A 747 22.93 26.20 -14.72
C SER A 747 23.13 25.02 -15.69
N HIS A 748 23.53 23.85 -15.21
CA HIS A 748 23.74 22.68 -16.06
C HIS A 748 22.41 22.16 -16.66
N ALA A 749 22.44 21.56 -17.85
CA ALA A 749 21.22 21.07 -18.52
C ALA A 749 20.55 19.90 -17.78
N ASP A 750 21.34 18.96 -17.26
CA ASP A 750 20.86 17.84 -16.45
C ASP A 750 20.34 18.30 -15.06
N ARG A 751 19.15 17.82 -14.67
CA ARG A 751 18.47 18.16 -13.39
C ARG A 751 19.23 17.65 -12.16
N HIS A 752 19.84 16.48 -12.21
CA HIS A 752 20.54 15.86 -11.09
C HIS A 752 21.89 16.54 -10.82
N ILE A 753 22.57 17.05 -11.86
CA ILE A 753 23.75 17.93 -11.72
C ILE A 753 23.34 19.26 -11.06
N ARG A 754 22.27 19.93 -11.52
CA ARG A 754 21.77 21.14 -10.83
C ARG A 754 21.38 20.86 -9.38
N PHE A 755 20.74 19.72 -9.13
CA PHE A 755 20.35 19.29 -7.78
C PHE A 755 21.58 19.09 -6.89
N ALA A 756 22.58 18.32 -7.34
CA ALA A 756 23.82 18.10 -6.59
C ALA A 756 24.58 19.42 -6.35
N ALA A 757 24.68 20.30 -7.36
CA ALA A 757 25.28 21.62 -7.22
C ALA A 757 24.55 22.49 -6.20
N ARG A 758 23.21 22.42 -6.15
CA ARG A 758 22.39 23.10 -5.14
C ARG A 758 22.64 22.53 -3.74
N ILE A 759 22.65 21.20 -3.56
CA ILE A 759 22.92 20.57 -2.26
C ILE A 759 24.33 20.92 -1.75
N ALA A 760 25.35 20.87 -2.62
CA ALA A 760 26.69 21.32 -2.27
C ALA A 760 26.72 22.78 -1.82
N LEU A 761 25.94 23.67 -2.45
CA LEU A 761 25.80 25.06 -2.07
C LEU A 761 25.01 25.24 -0.75
N GLU A 762 23.96 24.46 -0.51
CA GLU A 762 23.16 24.47 0.73
C GLU A 762 24.01 24.09 1.97
N HIS A 763 25.06 23.27 1.82
CA HIS A 763 26.02 22.99 2.90
C HIS A 763 27.07 24.11 3.11
N GLN A 764 27.24 25.03 2.16
CA GLN A 764 28.23 26.13 2.30
C GLN A 764 27.69 27.30 3.13
N PRO A 765 28.49 27.90 4.04
CA PRO A 765 28.09 29.07 4.82
C PRO A 765 27.51 30.19 3.93
N VAL A 766 26.23 30.51 4.15
CA VAL A 766 25.40 31.32 3.23
C VAL A 766 26.05 32.66 2.88
N ASP A 767 26.74 33.31 3.81
CA ASP A 767 27.38 34.61 3.58
C ASP A 767 28.53 34.58 2.55
N ARG A 768 29.07 33.39 2.22
CA ARG A 768 30.01 33.21 1.10
C ARG A 768 29.36 33.49 -0.26
N TRP A 769 28.04 33.31 -0.38
CA TRP A 769 27.33 33.28 -1.68
C TRP A 769 26.00 34.05 -1.74
N ARG A 770 25.46 34.50 -0.60
CA ARG A 770 24.21 35.28 -0.44
C ARG A 770 24.08 36.43 -1.43
N ALA A 771 25.14 37.21 -1.61
CA ALA A 771 25.14 38.35 -2.52
C ALA A 771 25.02 37.92 -3.99
N ARG A 772 25.77 36.89 -4.38
CA ARG A 772 25.78 36.33 -5.74
C ARG A 772 24.42 35.77 -6.14
N ALA A 773 23.74 35.07 -5.23
CA ALA A 773 22.38 34.57 -5.45
C ALA A 773 21.34 35.69 -5.72
N LYS A 774 21.49 36.85 -5.05
CA LYS A 774 20.62 38.04 -5.24
C LYS A 774 20.95 38.85 -6.51
N SER A 775 22.07 38.56 -7.18
CA SER A 775 22.54 39.28 -8.37
C SER A 775 22.78 38.39 -9.60
N GLU A 776 22.53 37.08 -9.52
CA GLU A 776 22.76 36.16 -10.63
C GLU A 776 21.85 36.49 -11.82
N SER A 777 22.42 36.37 -13.02
CA SER A 777 21.85 36.81 -14.30
C SER A 777 21.63 35.65 -15.28
N ASN A 778 22.33 34.53 -15.12
CA ASN A 778 21.97 33.28 -15.80
C ASN A 778 20.68 32.73 -15.18
N THR A 779 19.65 32.51 -16.00
CA THR A 779 18.32 32.07 -15.56
C THR A 779 18.37 30.82 -14.66
N ASP A 780 18.97 29.73 -15.10
CA ASP A 780 18.95 28.46 -14.35
C ASP A 780 19.78 28.52 -13.07
N ALA A 781 20.91 29.25 -13.09
CA ALA A 781 21.70 29.49 -11.89
C ALA A 781 20.95 30.40 -10.90
N ALA A 782 20.26 31.45 -11.36
CA ALA A 782 19.48 32.35 -10.51
C ALA A 782 18.28 31.62 -9.86
N LEU A 783 17.58 30.77 -10.61
CA LEU A 783 16.49 29.92 -10.11
C LEU A 783 17.00 28.94 -9.05
N THR A 784 18.08 28.21 -9.35
CA THR A 784 18.65 27.20 -8.46
C THR A 784 19.25 27.83 -7.19
N ALA A 785 19.92 28.98 -7.31
CA ALA A 785 20.46 29.72 -6.17
C ALA A 785 19.37 30.39 -5.32
N ALA A 786 18.25 30.82 -5.92
CA ALA A 786 17.09 31.33 -5.18
C ALA A 786 16.44 30.25 -4.31
N LEU A 787 16.32 29.01 -4.82
CA LEU A 787 15.85 27.86 -4.05
C LEU A 787 16.78 27.56 -2.86
N ALA A 788 18.09 27.52 -3.08
CA ALA A 788 19.07 27.34 -2.01
C ALA A 788 18.98 28.45 -0.95
N LEU A 789 18.89 29.72 -1.38
CA LEU A 789 18.81 30.86 -0.46
C LEU A 789 17.50 30.89 0.33
N ALA A 790 16.38 30.43 -0.26
CA ALA A 790 15.13 30.28 0.46
C ALA A 790 15.18 29.18 1.55
N ARG A 791 15.95 28.09 1.34
CA ARG A 791 16.10 27.01 2.32
C ARG A 791 17.06 27.36 3.46
N CYS A 792 18.19 27.99 3.16
CA CYS A 792 19.30 28.19 4.10
C CYS A 792 19.42 29.62 4.65
N GLY A 793 18.79 30.59 3.99
CA GLY A 793 18.89 32.02 4.31
C GLY A 793 18.00 32.48 5.46
N THR A 794 17.71 33.78 5.44
CA THR A 794 17.07 34.54 6.51
C THR A 794 15.96 35.43 5.95
N ARG A 795 15.10 36.00 6.81
CA ARG A 795 13.99 36.87 6.39
C ARG A 795 14.44 38.02 5.46
N ASP A 796 15.61 38.59 5.73
CA ASP A 796 16.20 39.72 4.98
C ASP A 796 16.65 39.33 3.55
N ASP A 797 16.56 38.04 3.21
CA ASP A 797 16.82 37.55 1.86
C ASP A 797 15.58 37.56 0.96
N GLN A 798 14.36 37.55 1.53
CA GLN A 798 13.12 37.42 0.77
C GLN A 798 12.96 38.52 -0.30
N ALA A 799 13.11 39.80 0.08
CA ALA A 799 13.00 40.92 -0.86
C ALA A 799 14.06 40.83 -1.98
N GLY A 800 15.27 40.37 -1.66
CA GLY A 800 16.35 40.18 -2.63
C GLY A 800 16.09 39.03 -3.62
N ILE A 801 15.49 37.93 -3.15
CA ILE A 801 15.06 36.80 -3.99
C ILE A 801 13.97 37.28 -4.95
N VAL A 802 12.89 37.88 -4.43
CA VAL A 802 11.77 38.39 -5.24
C VAL A 802 12.26 39.42 -6.25
N ALA A 803 13.13 40.36 -5.84
CA ALA A 803 13.68 41.38 -6.73
C ALA A 803 14.63 40.80 -7.80
N ASN A 804 15.31 39.68 -7.58
CA ASN A 804 16.11 39.05 -8.64
C ASN A 804 15.23 38.24 -9.60
N LEU A 805 14.31 37.43 -9.07
CA LEU A 805 13.36 36.64 -9.88
C LEU A 805 12.46 37.53 -10.75
N ALA A 806 12.05 38.71 -10.27
CA ALA A 806 11.25 39.66 -11.02
C ALA A 806 11.99 40.36 -12.19
N LYS A 807 13.31 40.21 -12.32
CA LYS A 807 14.08 40.63 -13.52
C LYS A 807 13.96 39.63 -14.66
N ILE A 808 13.61 38.38 -14.34
CA ILE A 808 13.53 37.29 -15.31
C ILE A 808 12.15 37.36 -15.98
N GLY A 809 12.13 37.83 -17.24
CA GLY A 809 10.91 37.96 -18.02
C GLY A 809 10.25 36.60 -18.28
N TRP A 810 8.97 36.47 -17.95
CA TRP A 810 8.18 35.24 -18.12
C TRP A 810 8.16 34.73 -19.57
N ASP A 811 8.18 35.67 -20.52
CA ASP A 811 8.30 35.46 -21.96
C ASP A 811 9.59 34.70 -22.36
N LYS A 812 10.65 34.83 -21.55
CA LYS A 812 11.97 34.23 -21.78
C LYS A 812 12.13 32.87 -21.11
N LEU A 813 11.17 32.46 -20.28
CA LEU A 813 11.23 31.20 -19.54
C LEU A 813 10.66 30.04 -20.36
N ASP A 814 11.38 28.92 -20.36
CA ASP A 814 10.85 27.62 -20.80
C ASP A 814 9.83 27.06 -19.78
N ALA A 815 9.09 26.01 -20.17
CA ALA A 815 8.00 25.45 -19.36
C ALA A 815 8.46 24.84 -18.02
N ARG A 816 9.72 24.37 -17.93
CA ARG A 816 10.35 23.93 -16.68
C ARG A 816 10.73 25.16 -15.85
N GLN A 817 11.42 26.13 -16.46
CA GLN A 817 11.90 27.33 -15.77
C GLN A 817 10.76 28.13 -15.13
N ARG A 818 9.57 28.14 -15.72
CA ARG A 818 8.36 28.73 -15.11
C ARG A 818 7.97 28.03 -13.82
N LEU A 819 7.96 26.70 -13.79
CA LEU A 819 7.69 25.94 -12.57
C LEU A 819 8.78 26.14 -11.52
N ASP A 820 10.06 26.17 -11.94
CA ASP A 820 11.20 26.46 -11.06
C ASP A 820 11.10 27.89 -10.47
N TRP A 821 10.68 28.88 -11.26
CA TRP A 821 10.47 30.29 -10.86
C TRP A 821 9.29 30.44 -9.89
N ILE A 822 8.16 29.79 -10.21
CA ILE A 822 6.99 29.75 -9.32
C ILE A 822 7.36 29.09 -7.99
N ARG A 823 8.09 27.96 -8.02
CA ARG A 823 8.56 27.26 -6.81
C ARG A 823 9.52 28.12 -6.01
N ALA A 824 10.46 28.83 -6.63
CA ALA A 824 11.40 29.70 -5.93
C ALA A 824 10.70 30.86 -5.20
N LEU A 825 9.70 31.50 -5.82
CA LEU A 825 8.86 32.51 -5.16
C LEU A 825 8.03 31.89 -4.02
N GLY A 826 7.33 30.79 -4.29
CA GLY A 826 6.51 30.09 -3.30
C GLY A 826 7.30 29.62 -2.08
N LEU A 827 8.51 29.10 -2.29
CA LEU A 827 9.42 28.66 -1.23
C LEU A 827 9.93 29.84 -0.40
N ALA A 828 10.27 30.97 -1.02
CA ALA A 828 10.69 32.18 -0.29
C ALA A 828 9.58 32.77 0.60
N PHE A 829 8.30 32.61 0.22
CA PHE A 829 7.16 32.98 1.07
C PHE A 829 6.82 31.92 2.12
N ALA A 830 6.91 30.63 1.79
CA ALA A 830 6.69 29.53 2.75
C ALA A 830 7.76 29.51 3.87
N ARG A 831 9.02 29.77 3.55
CA ARG A 831 10.15 29.78 4.49
C ARG A 831 10.23 31.03 5.36
N PHE A 832 10.03 32.21 4.77
CA PHE A 832 10.22 33.48 5.47
C PHE A 832 8.91 34.18 5.88
N GLY A 833 7.75 33.59 5.56
CA GLY A 833 6.44 34.13 5.89
C GLY A 833 5.97 35.28 4.98
N PRO A 834 4.83 35.92 5.27
CA PRO A 834 4.19 36.89 4.37
C PRO A 834 5.10 38.07 4.02
N PRO A 835 5.17 38.51 2.75
CA PRO A 835 5.97 39.65 2.35
C PRO A 835 5.47 40.97 2.93
N ASP A 836 6.39 41.94 3.06
CA ASP A 836 6.02 43.33 3.29
C ASP A 836 5.27 43.92 2.08
N ALA A 837 4.74 45.14 2.22
CA ALA A 837 3.90 45.75 1.20
C ALA A 837 4.61 45.99 -0.15
N GLU A 838 5.91 46.31 -0.14
CA GLU A 838 6.68 46.59 -1.36
C GLU A 838 7.06 45.28 -2.06
N THR A 839 7.61 44.32 -1.32
CA THR A 839 7.92 42.96 -1.81
C THR A 839 6.68 42.26 -2.35
N ARG A 840 5.53 42.44 -1.69
CA ARG A 840 4.22 41.92 -2.15
C ARG A 840 3.81 42.54 -3.48
N LEU A 841 3.91 43.86 -3.64
CA LEU A 841 3.57 44.54 -4.89
C LEU A 841 4.54 44.17 -6.02
N ALA A 842 5.83 44.00 -5.73
CA ALA A 842 6.83 43.53 -6.68
C ALA A 842 6.51 42.11 -7.18
N ALA A 843 6.14 41.19 -6.30
CA ALA A 843 5.72 39.83 -6.67
C ALA A 843 4.41 39.83 -7.48
N LEU A 844 3.39 40.59 -7.04
CA LEU A 844 2.13 40.70 -7.76
C LEU A 844 2.32 41.29 -9.18
N LYS A 845 3.22 42.26 -9.36
CA LYS A 845 3.52 42.86 -10.67
C LYS A 845 3.97 41.85 -11.73
N VAL A 846 4.58 40.73 -11.34
CA VAL A 846 5.05 39.67 -12.25
C VAL A 846 4.16 38.43 -12.27
N ILE A 847 3.38 38.16 -11.21
CA ILE A 847 2.44 37.04 -11.13
C ILE A 847 1.08 37.38 -11.77
N ASP A 848 0.58 38.60 -11.54
CA ASP A 848 -0.78 38.99 -11.91
C ASP A 848 -1.04 39.01 -13.43
N PRO A 849 -0.13 39.50 -14.29
CA PRO A 849 -0.34 39.54 -15.74
C PRO A 849 -0.29 38.17 -16.44
N VAL A 850 0.23 37.13 -15.77
CA VAL A 850 0.42 35.79 -16.36
C VAL A 850 -0.60 34.76 -15.89
N PHE A 851 -1.34 35.05 -14.81
CA PHE A 851 -2.32 34.13 -14.24
C PHE A 851 -3.76 34.43 -14.72
N PRO A 852 -4.49 33.48 -15.35
CA PRO A 852 -4.11 32.09 -15.61
C PRO A 852 -3.31 31.89 -16.92
N THR A 853 -2.45 30.87 -16.92
CA THR A 853 -1.70 30.41 -18.09
C THR A 853 -2.47 29.31 -18.85
N LYS A 854 -1.84 28.74 -19.90
CA LYS A 854 -2.38 27.58 -20.64
C LYS A 854 -1.95 26.21 -20.06
N VAL A 855 -1.21 26.17 -18.96
CA VAL A 855 -0.59 24.94 -18.42
C VAL A 855 -1.12 24.64 -17.02
N VAL A 856 -1.64 23.42 -16.81
CA VAL A 856 -2.28 23.02 -15.54
C VAL A 856 -1.31 23.09 -14.37
N SER A 857 -0.06 22.63 -14.50
CA SER A 857 0.93 22.70 -13.41
C SER A 857 1.31 24.14 -13.05
N GLU A 858 1.50 25.03 -14.04
CA GLU A 858 1.73 26.46 -13.80
C GLU A 858 0.54 27.07 -13.04
N ASN A 859 -0.70 26.82 -13.48
CA ASN A 859 -1.92 27.33 -12.85
C ASN A 859 -2.14 26.80 -11.43
N ARG A 860 -1.84 25.52 -11.15
CA ARG A 860 -1.98 24.91 -9.82
C ARG A 860 -1.08 25.59 -8.77
N GLU A 861 0.11 26.02 -9.16
CA GLU A 861 1.03 26.71 -8.26
C GLU A 861 0.81 28.24 -8.24
N LEU A 862 0.51 28.85 -9.38
CA LEU A 862 0.13 30.28 -9.45
C LEU A 862 -1.16 30.58 -8.67
N ALA A 863 -2.15 29.67 -8.65
CA ALA A 863 -3.36 29.83 -7.85
C ALA A 863 -3.05 29.92 -6.34
N GLN A 864 -2.09 29.13 -5.84
CA GLN A 864 -1.65 29.19 -4.44
C GLN A 864 -0.95 30.52 -4.13
N LEU A 865 -0.07 31.00 -5.02
CA LEU A 865 0.54 32.33 -4.91
C LEU A 865 -0.49 33.46 -4.95
N ALA A 866 -1.47 33.39 -5.86
CA ALA A 866 -2.53 34.39 -6.00
C ALA A 866 -3.43 34.47 -4.76
N ILE A 867 -3.74 33.33 -4.13
CA ILE A 867 -4.43 33.25 -2.84
C ILE A 867 -3.56 33.85 -1.71
N TYR A 868 -2.31 33.40 -1.59
CA TYR A 868 -1.41 33.79 -0.50
C TYR A 868 -1.07 35.30 -0.52
N LEU A 869 -0.79 35.85 -1.70
CA LEU A 869 -0.52 37.26 -1.89
C LEU A 869 -1.80 38.12 -1.95
N GLY A 870 -2.99 37.51 -2.05
CA GLY A 870 -4.26 38.21 -2.23
C GLY A 870 -4.27 39.05 -3.51
N ALA A 871 -4.09 38.41 -4.67
CA ALA A 871 -4.13 39.06 -5.97
C ALA A 871 -5.55 39.57 -6.31
N PRO A 872 -5.70 40.66 -7.09
CA PRO A 872 -7.02 41.16 -7.50
C PRO A 872 -7.81 40.10 -8.26
N ASN A 873 -9.11 39.95 -8.02
CA ASN A 873 -9.98 39.00 -8.74
C ASN A 873 -9.44 37.55 -8.78
N ALA A 874 -8.68 37.13 -7.75
CA ALA A 874 -8.10 35.79 -7.70
C ALA A 874 -9.18 34.71 -7.62
N VAL A 875 -10.25 34.95 -6.84
CA VAL A 875 -11.37 34.01 -6.67
C VAL A 875 -12.10 33.81 -7.99
N GLU A 876 -12.43 34.88 -8.70
CA GLU A 876 -13.09 34.84 -10.01
C GLU A 876 -12.25 34.06 -11.03
N ARG A 877 -10.92 34.31 -11.08
CA ARG A 877 -10.00 33.57 -11.96
C ARG A 877 -9.88 32.09 -11.59
N ILE A 878 -9.81 31.75 -10.30
CA ILE A 878 -9.67 30.37 -9.85
C ILE A 878 -10.98 29.58 -10.04
N LEU A 879 -12.15 30.18 -9.82
CA LEU A 879 -13.44 29.54 -10.15
C LEU A 879 -13.65 29.40 -11.68
N ALA A 880 -13.17 30.36 -12.47
CA ALA A 880 -13.12 30.20 -13.92
C ALA A 880 -12.15 29.10 -14.39
N LEU A 881 -11.13 28.77 -13.59
CA LEU A 881 -10.31 27.57 -13.78
C LEU A 881 -11.01 26.29 -13.31
N VAL A 882 -11.75 26.28 -12.19
CA VAL A 882 -12.58 25.12 -11.77
C VAL A 882 -13.56 24.73 -12.88
N ASN A 883 -14.27 25.69 -13.46
CA ASN A 883 -15.24 25.45 -14.53
C ASN A 883 -14.62 25.06 -15.89
N LYS A 884 -13.29 25.14 -16.01
CA LYS A 884 -12.50 24.72 -17.19
C LYS A 884 -11.56 23.55 -16.89
N ALA A 885 -11.53 23.10 -15.64
CA ALA A 885 -10.64 22.05 -15.20
C ALA A 885 -11.08 20.74 -15.87
N GLY A 886 -10.14 20.08 -16.52
CA GLY A 886 -10.42 18.75 -17.05
C GLY A 886 -10.51 17.74 -15.90
N THR A 887 -9.52 17.75 -15.00
CA THR A 887 -9.42 16.70 -13.96
C THR A 887 -10.32 16.98 -12.76
N GLN A 888 -10.93 15.94 -12.20
CA GLN A 888 -11.43 16.02 -10.82
C GLN A 888 -10.29 16.39 -9.85
N GLN A 889 -9.06 15.93 -10.11
CA GLN A 889 -7.83 16.33 -9.41
C GLN A 889 -7.55 17.84 -9.54
N GLU A 890 -7.70 18.44 -10.72
CA GLU A 890 -7.46 19.86 -10.96
C GLU A 890 -8.58 20.74 -10.38
N ALA A 891 -9.84 20.41 -10.66
CA ALA A 891 -11.00 21.09 -10.10
C ALA A 891 -10.94 21.06 -8.56
N PHE A 892 -10.66 19.90 -7.98
CA PHE A 892 -10.47 19.76 -6.55
C PHE A 892 -9.20 20.49 -6.06
N HIS A 893 -8.11 20.58 -6.82
CA HIS A 893 -6.94 21.38 -6.42
C HIS A 893 -7.30 22.86 -6.24
N TYR A 894 -8.00 23.45 -7.20
CA TYR A 894 -8.40 24.85 -7.15
C TYR A 894 -9.40 25.13 -6.02
N ILE A 895 -10.40 24.26 -5.83
CA ILE A 895 -11.34 24.31 -4.69
C ILE A 895 -10.60 24.14 -3.36
N PHE A 896 -9.70 23.16 -3.27
CA PHE A 896 -8.91 22.87 -2.08
C PHE A 896 -7.95 24.02 -1.72
N ALA A 897 -7.41 24.74 -2.70
CA ALA A 897 -6.62 25.95 -2.43
C ALA A 897 -7.52 27.06 -1.83
N LEU A 898 -8.68 27.31 -2.45
CA LEU A 898 -9.65 28.35 -2.01
C LEU A 898 -10.21 28.12 -0.60
N ARG A 899 -10.28 26.88 -0.09
CA ARG A 899 -10.87 26.55 1.21
C ARG A 899 -10.32 27.37 2.40
N THR A 900 -9.05 27.79 2.31
CA THR A 900 -8.33 28.55 3.34
C THR A 900 -8.54 30.07 3.26
N LEU A 901 -9.14 30.56 2.18
CA LEU A 901 -9.27 31.98 1.90
C LEU A 901 -10.47 32.60 2.63
N LYS A 902 -10.19 33.59 3.49
CA LYS A 902 -11.22 34.31 4.27
C LYS A 902 -11.81 35.52 3.54
N ASN A 903 -10.98 36.24 2.78
CA ASN A 903 -11.30 37.55 2.19
C ASN A 903 -11.28 37.49 0.64
N GLY A 904 -11.80 38.52 -0.03
CA GLY A 904 -11.81 38.57 -1.51
C GLY A 904 -12.96 37.80 -2.16
N TRP A 905 -13.94 37.37 -1.38
CA TRP A 905 -15.16 36.73 -1.87
C TRP A 905 -16.25 37.76 -2.19
N THR A 906 -16.94 37.55 -3.31
CA THR A 906 -18.21 38.19 -3.65
C THR A 906 -19.36 37.22 -3.33
N PRO A 907 -20.60 37.69 -3.07
CA PRO A 907 -21.72 36.77 -2.79
C PRO A 907 -21.91 35.70 -3.87
N THR A 908 -21.76 36.09 -5.14
CA THR A 908 -21.85 35.20 -6.30
C THR A 908 -20.74 34.15 -6.33
N THR A 909 -19.47 34.52 -6.10
CA THR A 909 -18.36 33.55 -6.09
C THR A 909 -18.41 32.63 -4.87
N ARG A 910 -18.81 33.14 -3.70
CA ARG A 910 -19.01 32.32 -2.50
C ARG A 910 -20.13 31.30 -2.70
N ALA A 911 -21.24 31.70 -3.33
CA ALA A 911 -22.32 30.80 -3.71
C ALA A 911 -21.84 29.71 -4.69
N ALA A 912 -21.16 30.10 -5.77
CA ALA A 912 -20.62 29.16 -6.77
C ALA A 912 -19.65 28.12 -6.15
N TYR A 913 -18.75 28.57 -5.26
CA TYR A 913 -17.82 27.68 -4.55
C TYR A 913 -18.54 26.61 -3.71
N PHE A 914 -19.58 26.98 -2.95
CA PHE A 914 -20.33 26.00 -2.17
C PHE A 914 -21.29 25.14 -3.02
N GLN A 915 -21.80 25.68 -4.13
CA GLN A 915 -22.64 24.94 -5.08
C GLN A 915 -21.86 23.81 -5.78
N TRP A 916 -20.58 24.01 -6.07
CA TRP A 916 -19.69 22.98 -6.64
C TRP A 916 -19.65 21.68 -5.81
N PHE A 917 -19.68 21.77 -4.47
CA PHE A 917 -19.72 20.61 -3.58
C PHE A 917 -21.03 19.80 -3.67
N ASN A 918 -22.08 20.40 -4.23
CA ASN A 918 -23.39 19.76 -4.37
C ASN A 918 -23.60 19.23 -5.79
N ASP A 919 -23.04 19.88 -6.80
CA ASP A 919 -23.28 19.55 -8.21
C ASP A 919 -22.18 18.65 -8.79
N GLU A 920 -20.90 19.02 -8.62
CA GLU A 920 -19.77 18.34 -9.23
C GLU A 920 -19.21 17.23 -8.34
N ALA A 921 -18.90 17.57 -7.08
CA ALA A 921 -18.14 16.70 -6.18
C ALA A 921 -18.88 15.39 -5.80
N ALA A 922 -20.19 15.30 -6.08
CA ALA A 922 -21.01 14.11 -5.93
C ALA A 922 -20.72 13.02 -6.99
N SER A 923 -20.29 13.42 -8.20
CA SER A 923 -19.90 12.49 -9.26
C SER A 923 -18.51 11.88 -9.07
N TYR A 924 -17.62 12.58 -8.34
CA TYR A 924 -16.21 12.23 -8.26
C TYR A 924 -15.98 10.94 -7.46
N ARG A 925 -14.92 10.20 -7.82
CA ARG A 925 -14.58 8.91 -7.20
C ARG A 925 -13.09 8.88 -6.82
N GLY A 926 -12.72 8.05 -5.86
CA GLY A 926 -11.37 8.03 -5.32
C GLY A 926 -11.12 6.88 -4.34
N GLY A 927 -9.92 6.85 -3.76
CA GLY A 927 -9.53 5.94 -2.69
C GLY A 927 -10.22 6.26 -1.35
N HIS A 928 -9.93 5.44 -0.34
CA HIS A 928 -10.61 5.45 0.96
C HIS A 928 -10.64 6.81 1.70
N SER A 929 -9.65 7.68 1.50
CA SER A 929 -9.60 9.02 2.10
C SER A 929 -10.23 10.11 1.23
N PHE A 930 -10.41 9.90 -0.08
CA PHE A 930 -10.79 10.93 -1.05
C PHE A 930 -12.10 11.68 -0.71
N SER A 931 -13.20 10.96 -0.49
CA SER A 931 -14.50 11.57 -0.16
C SER A 931 -14.47 12.33 1.17
N ARG A 932 -13.62 11.88 2.11
CA ARG A 932 -13.40 12.56 3.40
C ARG A 932 -12.54 13.82 3.23
N PHE A 933 -11.56 13.85 2.32
CA PHE A 933 -10.84 15.09 1.98
C PHE A 933 -11.79 16.14 1.39
N ILE A 934 -12.75 15.76 0.52
CA ILE A 934 -13.79 16.67 0.03
C ILE A 934 -14.67 17.18 1.17
N ALA A 935 -15.15 16.30 2.05
CA ALA A 935 -15.95 16.68 3.21
C ALA A 935 -15.20 17.63 4.16
N ASN A 936 -13.94 17.32 4.48
CA ASN A 936 -13.08 18.15 5.31
C ASN A 936 -12.78 19.51 4.66
N ALA A 937 -12.61 19.58 3.33
CA ALA A 937 -12.45 20.85 2.61
C ALA A 937 -13.71 21.72 2.64
N LYS A 938 -14.91 21.11 2.57
CA LYS A 938 -16.19 21.81 2.80
C LYS A 938 -16.23 22.34 4.24
N THR A 939 -15.84 21.54 5.24
CA THR A 939 -15.81 21.94 6.66
C THR A 939 -14.82 23.06 6.96
N GLU A 940 -13.58 23.01 6.45
CA GLU A 940 -12.60 24.10 6.62
C GLU A 940 -13.09 25.41 5.98
N ALA A 941 -13.75 25.34 4.81
CA ALA A 941 -14.34 26.51 4.17
C ALA A 941 -15.57 27.05 4.93
N LEU A 942 -16.42 26.18 5.49
CA LEU A 942 -17.56 26.58 6.33
C LEU A 942 -17.13 27.33 7.60
N ALA A 943 -15.97 26.98 8.17
CA ALA A 943 -15.38 27.70 9.30
C ALA A 943 -14.90 29.12 8.95
N ASN A 944 -14.73 29.42 7.66
CA ASN A 944 -14.35 30.74 7.12
C ASN A 944 -15.55 31.59 6.66
N LEU A 945 -16.80 31.17 6.95
CA LEU A 945 -18.01 31.95 6.72
C LEU A 945 -18.42 32.78 7.94
N THR A 946 -18.87 34.02 7.70
CA THR A 946 -19.61 34.83 8.67
C THR A 946 -21.04 34.31 8.87
N GLU A 947 -21.69 34.65 9.98
CA GLU A 947 -23.09 34.27 10.22
C GLU A 947 -24.07 34.85 9.17
N ALA A 948 -23.75 36.01 8.60
CA ALA A 948 -24.50 36.60 7.50
C ALA A 948 -24.40 35.75 6.22
N GLU A 949 -23.19 35.30 5.86
CA GLU A 949 -22.99 34.39 4.72
C GLU A 949 -23.65 33.03 4.96
N LYS A 950 -23.53 32.45 6.16
CA LYS A 950 -24.21 31.18 6.52
C LYS A 950 -25.72 31.29 6.35
N THR A 951 -26.30 32.43 6.77
CA THR A 951 -27.74 32.70 6.63
C THR A 951 -28.14 32.85 5.16
N ALA A 952 -27.38 33.60 4.36
CA ALA A 952 -27.67 33.82 2.93
C ALA A 952 -27.46 32.56 2.08
N LEU A 953 -26.43 31.76 2.38
CA LEU A 953 -26.08 30.53 1.66
C LEU A 953 -26.85 29.30 2.13
N LYS A 954 -27.68 29.41 3.19
CA LYS A 954 -28.42 28.30 3.79
C LYS A 954 -29.06 27.34 2.76
N PRO A 955 -29.75 27.79 1.69
CA PRO A 955 -30.32 26.89 0.68
C PRO A 955 -29.29 26.05 -0.09
N ILE A 956 -28.06 26.53 -0.22
CA ILE A 956 -26.93 25.82 -0.85
C ILE A 956 -26.24 24.91 0.19
N LEU A 957 -26.11 25.37 1.44
CA LEU A 957 -25.42 24.60 2.48
C LEU A 957 -26.22 23.38 2.96
N GLU A 958 -27.55 23.48 2.98
CA GLU A 958 -28.48 22.40 3.36
C GLU A 958 -28.98 21.55 2.16
N ALA A 959 -28.63 21.91 0.93
CA ALA A 959 -29.00 21.12 -0.24
C ALA A 959 -28.34 19.73 -0.21
N ALA A 960 -29.12 18.70 -0.53
CA ALA A 960 -28.57 17.39 -0.86
C ALA A 960 -27.68 17.48 -2.11
N PRO A 961 -26.54 16.77 -2.18
CA PRO A 961 -25.78 16.68 -3.42
C PRO A 961 -26.64 16.07 -4.53
N LYS A 962 -26.60 16.65 -5.73
CA LYS A 962 -27.25 16.08 -6.91
C LYS A 962 -26.50 14.81 -7.29
N SER A 963 -27.21 13.71 -7.53
CA SER A 963 -26.58 12.62 -8.27
C SER A 963 -26.38 13.08 -9.70
N THR A 964 -25.12 13.23 -10.10
CA THR A 964 -24.68 13.60 -11.45
C THR A 964 -24.22 12.38 -12.26
N ASP A 965 -24.52 11.16 -11.78
CA ASP A 965 -24.67 10.01 -12.69
C ASP A 965 -25.72 10.39 -13.77
N PRO A 966 -25.37 10.35 -15.06
CA PRO A 966 -26.33 10.61 -16.13
C PRO A 966 -27.50 9.65 -15.99
N ALA A 967 -28.73 10.18 -16.01
CA ALA A 967 -29.92 9.34 -16.02
C ALA A 967 -29.81 8.36 -17.20
N GLU A 968 -29.87 7.06 -16.92
CA GLU A 968 -29.68 6.01 -17.92
C GLU A 968 -30.83 6.03 -18.92
N VAL A 969 -30.67 6.81 -19.99
CA VAL A 969 -31.59 6.87 -21.12
C VAL A 969 -31.58 5.49 -21.79
N PRO A 970 -32.69 4.72 -21.76
CA PRO A 970 -32.68 3.36 -22.31
C PRO A 970 -32.61 3.43 -23.83
N ARG A 971 -31.40 3.29 -24.39
CA ARG A 971 -31.17 3.27 -25.83
C ARG A 971 -31.55 1.90 -26.40
N ALA A 972 -32.22 1.91 -27.56
CA ALA A 972 -32.49 0.69 -28.30
C ALA A 972 -31.20 0.07 -28.85
N PHE A 973 -31.18 -1.26 -29.00
CA PHE A 973 -30.14 -1.94 -29.77
C PHE A 973 -30.23 -1.50 -31.24
N VAL A 974 -29.10 -1.10 -31.83
CA VAL A 974 -28.99 -0.67 -33.23
C VAL A 974 -28.36 -1.79 -34.06
N LYS A 975 -27.13 -2.17 -33.72
CA LYS A 975 -26.34 -3.18 -34.43
C LYS A 975 -25.19 -3.61 -33.53
N LYS A 976 -24.84 -4.91 -33.53
CA LYS A 976 -23.57 -5.34 -32.95
C LYS A 976 -22.42 -4.97 -33.89
N TRP A 977 -21.56 -4.06 -33.45
CA TRP A 977 -20.43 -3.58 -34.26
C TRP A 977 -19.25 -4.55 -34.25
N THR A 978 -18.43 -4.51 -35.31
CA THR A 978 -17.19 -5.30 -35.43
C THR A 978 -16.00 -4.43 -35.81
N VAL A 979 -14.79 -4.90 -35.49
CA VAL A 979 -13.53 -4.16 -35.74
C VAL A 979 -13.32 -3.93 -37.25
N ASP A 980 -13.58 -4.96 -38.07
CA ASP A 980 -13.39 -4.89 -39.52
C ASP A 980 -14.41 -3.97 -40.21
N GLU A 981 -15.51 -3.60 -39.55
CA GLU A 981 -16.48 -2.61 -40.04
C GLU A 981 -16.16 -1.19 -39.58
N LEU A 982 -15.83 -0.99 -38.29
CA LEU A 982 -15.58 0.36 -37.75
C LEU A 982 -14.19 0.91 -38.09
N VAL A 983 -13.15 0.09 -38.19
CA VAL A 983 -11.79 0.59 -38.47
C VAL A 983 -11.70 1.33 -39.80
N PRO A 984 -12.22 0.81 -40.94
CA PRO A 984 -12.25 1.56 -42.20
C PRO A 984 -12.95 2.92 -42.08
N LEU A 985 -14.10 2.98 -41.40
CA LEU A 985 -14.87 4.22 -41.20
C LEU A 985 -14.14 5.22 -40.27
N VAL A 986 -13.28 4.74 -39.36
CA VAL A 986 -12.48 5.57 -38.44
C VAL A 986 -11.16 6.02 -39.07
N ASP A 987 -10.63 5.25 -40.02
CA ASP A 987 -9.49 5.60 -40.87
C ASP A 987 -9.88 6.63 -41.94
N SER A 988 -11.04 6.48 -42.58
CA SER A 988 -11.62 7.44 -43.54
C SER A 988 -12.65 8.38 -42.91
N MET A 989 -12.53 8.68 -41.61
CA MET A 989 -13.53 9.45 -40.86
C MET A 989 -13.69 10.86 -41.44
N PRO A 990 -14.90 11.25 -41.91
CA PRO A 990 -15.13 12.58 -42.47
C PRO A 990 -15.04 13.64 -41.37
N ALA A 991 -14.55 14.82 -41.76
CA ALA A 991 -14.48 15.98 -40.89
C ALA A 991 -15.89 16.51 -40.52
N GLY A 992 -15.97 17.54 -39.67
CA GLY A 992 -17.24 18.10 -39.20
C GLY A 992 -18.05 17.19 -38.26
N ARG A 993 -17.37 16.30 -37.52
CA ARG A 993 -17.99 15.43 -36.49
C ARG A 993 -18.63 16.25 -35.37
N ASP A 994 -19.59 15.67 -34.64
CA ASP A 994 -20.31 16.36 -33.56
C ASP A 994 -19.66 16.11 -32.18
N PHE A 995 -18.91 17.11 -31.71
CA PHE A 995 -18.26 17.08 -30.39
C PHE A 995 -19.24 16.92 -29.22
N ALA A 996 -20.40 17.59 -29.27
CA ALA A 996 -21.36 17.59 -28.16
C ALA A 996 -22.08 16.25 -28.06
N ARG A 997 -22.43 15.67 -29.22
CA ARG A 997 -22.94 14.30 -29.33
C ARG A 997 -21.89 13.29 -28.88
N GLY A 998 -20.65 13.38 -29.36
CA GLY A 998 -19.54 12.53 -28.91
C GLY A 998 -19.32 12.54 -27.39
N LYS A 999 -19.35 13.72 -26.75
CA LYS A 999 -19.25 13.84 -25.28
C LYS A 999 -20.46 13.22 -24.55
N SER A 1000 -21.67 13.43 -25.06
CA SER A 1000 -22.89 12.82 -24.52
C SER A 1000 -22.86 11.28 -24.65
N LEU A 1001 -22.31 10.77 -25.74
CA LEU A 1001 -22.19 9.34 -26.02
C LEU A 1001 -21.16 8.65 -25.13
N PHE A 1002 -20.06 9.33 -24.76
CA PHE A 1002 -19.08 8.80 -23.80
C PHE A 1002 -19.70 8.57 -22.40
N ALA A 1003 -20.69 9.40 -22.04
CA ALA A 1003 -21.51 9.22 -20.84
C ALA A 1003 -22.57 8.11 -21.03
N ALA A 1004 -23.31 8.10 -22.14
CA ALA A 1004 -24.35 7.11 -22.43
C ALA A 1004 -23.78 5.67 -22.54
N ALA A 1005 -22.62 5.50 -23.18
CA ALA A 1005 -21.88 4.25 -23.27
C ALA A 1005 -21.13 3.87 -21.97
N GLN A 1006 -21.44 4.54 -20.84
CA GLN A 1006 -20.94 4.26 -19.50
C GLN A 1006 -19.41 4.36 -19.29
N CYS A 1007 -18.66 4.75 -20.33
CA CYS A 1007 -17.20 4.84 -20.28
C CYS A 1007 -16.73 5.79 -19.17
N PHE A 1008 -17.44 6.90 -18.99
CA PHE A 1008 -17.25 7.88 -17.90
C PHE A 1008 -17.28 7.27 -16.49
N LYS A 1009 -18.07 6.22 -16.24
CA LYS A 1009 -18.16 5.62 -14.90
C LYS A 1009 -16.87 4.90 -14.48
N CYS A 1010 -16.11 4.38 -15.45
CA CYS A 1010 -14.85 3.66 -15.19
C CYS A 1010 -13.59 4.45 -15.52
N HIS A 1011 -13.64 5.38 -16.50
CA HIS A 1011 -12.46 6.04 -17.07
C HIS A 1011 -12.47 7.56 -16.91
N ILE A 1012 -11.28 8.10 -16.62
CA ILE A 1012 -10.92 9.51 -16.72
C ILE A 1012 -10.81 9.91 -18.22
N PHE A 1013 -11.68 10.76 -18.75
CA PHE A 1013 -11.61 11.32 -20.12
C PHE A 1013 -12.08 12.79 -20.18
N ASP A 1014 -11.43 13.64 -21.00
CA ASP A 1014 -11.43 15.11 -20.79
C ASP A 1014 -11.07 15.43 -19.32
N ASN A 1015 -10.37 14.46 -18.74
CA ASN A 1015 -10.09 14.14 -17.35
C ASN A 1015 -11.24 14.08 -16.31
N GLN A 1016 -12.49 14.10 -16.76
CA GLN A 1016 -13.68 13.83 -15.94
C GLN A 1016 -13.95 12.31 -15.88
N GLY A 1017 -14.62 11.81 -14.84
CA GLY A 1017 -15.02 10.39 -14.73
C GLY A 1017 -14.21 9.53 -13.75
N GLY A 1018 -14.41 8.21 -13.83
CA GLY A 1018 -13.96 7.23 -12.85
C GLY A 1018 -12.45 6.92 -12.86
N ILE A 1019 -11.90 6.65 -11.67
CA ILE A 1019 -10.48 6.32 -11.43
C ILE A 1019 -10.11 4.84 -11.68
N VAL A 1020 -11.04 4.02 -12.18
CA VAL A 1020 -11.03 2.57 -11.94
C VAL A 1020 -10.45 1.77 -13.12
N GLY A 1021 -10.63 2.28 -14.34
CA GLY A 1021 -9.90 1.93 -15.55
C GLY A 1021 -8.80 2.96 -15.88
N PRO A 1022 -8.02 2.76 -16.95
CA PRO A 1022 -6.98 3.69 -17.37
C PRO A 1022 -7.54 5.05 -17.81
N ASN A 1023 -6.77 6.13 -17.57
CA ASN A 1023 -7.05 7.45 -18.12
C ASN A 1023 -7.01 7.39 -19.66
N LEU A 1024 -8.07 7.88 -20.29
CA LEU A 1024 -8.31 7.88 -21.73
C LEU A 1024 -8.10 9.26 -22.40
N THR A 1025 -7.90 10.37 -21.68
CA THR A 1025 -7.73 11.72 -22.28
C THR A 1025 -6.65 11.74 -23.37
N GLY A 1026 -5.58 10.95 -23.22
CA GLY A 1026 -4.53 10.79 -24.23
C GLY A 1026 -4.66 9.57 -25.15
N VAL A 1027 -5.84 8.93 -25.28
CA VAL A 1027 -5.98 7.62 -25.96
C VAL A 1027 -5.66 7.69 -27.45
N GLY A 1028 -6.18 8.69 -28.18
CA GLY A 1028 -5.96 8.89 -29.62
C GLY A 1028 -4.52 9.19 -30.04
N ARG A 1029 -3.58 9.36 -29.09
CA ARG A 1029 -2.14 9.52 -29.34
C ARG A 1029 -1.29 8.33 -28.91
N ARG A 1030 -1.88 7.36 -28.20
CA ARG A 1030 -1.18 6.18 -27.65
C ARG A 1030 -1.51 4.87 -28.39
N PHE A 1031 -2.64 4.85 -29.10
CA PHE A 1031 -3.18 3.68 -29.77
C PHE A 1031 -3.49 4.02 -31.23
N SER A 1032 -3.34 3.07 -32.15
CA SER A 1032 -3.86 3.24 -33.52
C SER A 1032 -5.39 3.23 -33.52
N ASN A 1033 -6.00 3.66 -34.63
CA ASN A 1033 -7.45 3.55 -34.83
C ASN A 1033 -7.94 2.10 -34.61
N LYS A 1034 -7.16 1.12 -35.09
CA LYS A 1034 -7.46 -0.29 -34.89
C LYS A 1034 -7.40 -0.69 -33.42
N ASP A 1035 -6.32 -0.37 -32.71
CA ASP A 1035 -6.18 -0.76 -31.30
C ASP A 1035 -7.27 -0.10 -30.43
N LEU A 1036 -7.62 1.17 -30.72
CA LEU A 1036 -8.68 1.89 -30.02
C LEU A 1036 -10.05 1.21 -30.22
N VAL A 1037 -10.43 0.92 -31.47
CA VAL A 1037 -11.70 0.24 -31.78
C VAL A 1037 -11.72 -1.19 -31.22
N GLU A 1038 -10.61 -1.91 -31.32
CA GLU A 1038 -10.50 -3.30 -30.86
C GLU A 1038 -10.60 -3.41 -29.32
N ASN A 1039 -9.97 -2.51 -28.56
CA ASN A 1039 -10.11 -2.47 -27.10
C ASN A 1039 -11.51 -2.04 -26.62
N ILE A 1040 -12.34 -1.43 -27.47
CA ILE A 1040 -13.74 -1.07 -27.14
C ILE A 1040 -14.71 -2.20 -27.49
N ILE A 1041 -14.50 -2.89 -28.61
CA ILE A 1041 -15.38 -3.97 -29.08
C ILE A 1041 -15.06 -5.31 -28.39
N ASP A 1042 -13.77 -5.63 -28.22
CA ASP A 1042 -13.28 -6.80 -27.50
C ASP A 1042 -12.30 -6.40 -26.38
N PRO A 1043 -12.79 -5.75 -25.31
CA PRO A 1043 -11.96 -5.35 -24.15
C PRO A 1043 -11.32 -6.54 -23.41
N SER A 1044 -11.67 -7.78 -23.76
CA SER A 1044 -11.09 -9.00 -23.18
C SER A 1044 -9.90 -9.54 -23.98
N LYS A 1045 -9.64 -9.01 -25.19
CA LYS A 1045 -8.53 -9.45 -26.05
C LYS A 1045 -7.16 -9.14 -25.46
N VAL A 1046 -6.99 -7.96 -24.87
CA VAL A 1046 -5.76 -7.50 -24.21
C VAL A 1046 -6.13 -6.79 -22.91
N ILE A 1047 -6.23 -7.54 -21.82
CA ILE A 1047 -6.46 -6.98 -20.49
C ILE A 1047 -5.10 -6.56 -19.92
N SER A 1048 -4.90 -5.26 -19.67
CA SER A 1048 -3.70 -4.77 -18.99
C SER A 1048 -3.62 -5.34 -17.58
N ASP A 1049 -2.46 -5.87 -17.20
CA ASP A 1049 -2.22 -6.54 -15.91
C ASP A 1049 -2.63 -5.69 -14.69
N GLN A 1050 -2.40 -4.36 -14.76
CA GLN A 1050 -2.78 -3.42 -13.69
C GLN A 1050 -4.29 -3.43 -13.41
N TYR A 1051 -5.11 -3.81 -14.39
CA TYR A 1051 -6.58 -3.76 -14.36
C TYR A 1051 -7.24 -5.14 -14.42
N ALA A 1052 -6.44 -6.22 -14.51
CA ALA A 1052 -6.93 -7.59 -14.50
C ALA A 1052 -7.68 -7.92 -13.19
N ALA A 1053 -8.81 -8.60 -13.32
CA ALA A 1053 -9.59 -9.08 -12.19
C ALA A 1053 -9.23 -10.53 -11.85
N THR A 1054 -9.34 -10.90 -10.58
CA THR A 1054 -9.27 -12.29 -10.14
C THR A 1054 -10.69 -12.88 -10.12
N VAL A 1055 -10.83 -14.10 -10.62
CA VAL A 1055 -12.00 -14.96 -10.40
C VAL A 1055 -11.70 -15.85 -9.21
N PHE A 1056 -12.53 -15.76 -8.18
CA PHE A 1056 -12.46 -16.58 -6.97
C PHE A 1056 -13.59 -17.62 -7.03
N SER A 1057 -13.23 -18.87 -7.27
CA SER A 1057 -14.15 -20.00 -7.06
C SER A 1057 -14.17 -20.30 -5.56
N LEU A 1058 -15.31 -20.15 -4.89
CA LEU A 1058 -15.48 -20.47 -3.48
C LEU A 1058 -16.10 -21.86 -3.29
N LYS A 1059 -15.76 -22.53 -2.18
CA LYS A 1059 -16.19 -23.89 -1.82
C LYS A 1059 -17.70 -24.03 -1.58
N ASP A 1060 -18.45 -22.94 -1.45
CA ASP A 1060 -19.92 -22.96 -1.48
C ASP A 1060 -20.49 -22.91 -2.91
N GLY A 1061 -19.61 -22.95 -3.92
CA GLY A 1061 -19.87 -22.81 -5.34
C GLY A 1061 -20.21 -21.39 -5.78
N GLN A 1062 -19.99 -20.36 -4.96
CA GLN A 1062 -20.10 -18.98 -5.39
C GLN A 1062 -18.85 -18.60 -6.17
N ILE A 1063 -19.03 -18.05 -7.38
CA ILE A 1063 -17.95 -17.37 -8.09
C ILE A 1063 -18.04 -15.89 -7.71
N VAL A 1064 -16.95 -15.34 -7.20
CA VAL A 1064 -16.74 -13.90 -7.05
C VAL A 1064 -15.76 -13.46 -8.13
N THR A 1065 -15.95 -12.27 -8.70
CA THR A 1065 -14.97 -11.68 -9.64
C THR A 1065 -14.73 -10.23 -9.23
N GLY A 1066 -13.46 -9.82 -9.21
CA GLY A 1066 -13.08 -8.48 -8.81
C GLY A 1066 -11.57 -8.32 -8.66
N ARG A 1067 -11.11 -7.10 -8.40
CA ARG A 1067 -9.69 -6.79 -8.18
C ARG A 1067 -9.36 -6.90 -6.69
N ILE A 1068 -8.24 -7.53 -6.36
CA ILE A 1068 -7.73 -7.55 -4.98
C ILE A 1068 -7.38 -6.12 -4.55
N ALA A 1069 -7.67 -5.77 -3.31
CA ALA A 1069 -7.35 -4.47 -2.70
C ALA A 1069 -6.54 -4.61 -1.41
N ASN A 1070 -6.63 -5.75 -0.71
CA ASN A 1070 -5.77 -6.12 0.42
C ASN A 1070 -5.85 -7.64 0.66
N MET A 1071 -4.77 -8.26 1.17
CA MET A 1071 -4.70 -9.70 1.49
C MET A 1071 -4.42 -9.99 2.98
N GLY A 1072 -4.77 -9.08 3.90
CA GLY A 1072 -4.46 -9.19 5.34
C GLY A 1072 -5.10 -10.38 6.07
N GLY A 1073 -4.26 -11.24 6.65
CA GLY A 1073 -4.70 -12.39 7.48
C GLY A 1073 -5.62 -13.35 6.72
N ASP A 1074 -6.66 -13.85 7.40
CA ASP A 1074 -7.65 -14.78 6.83
C ASP A 1074 -8.58 -14.17 5.77
N SER A 1075 -8.47 -12.88 5.44
CA SER A 1075 -9.37 -12.22 4.49
C SER A 1075 -8.65 -11.60 3.29
N ILE A 1076 -9.23 -11.80 2.11
CA ILE A 1076 -8.92 -11.04 0.90
C ILE A 1076 -10.04 -10.01 0.72
N GLN A 1077 -9.67 -8.73 0.68
CA GLN A 1077 -10.58 -7.63 0.38
C GLN A 1077 -10.62 -7.43 -1.14
N VAL A 1078 -11.79 -7.57 -1.75
CA VAL A 1078 -11.98 -7.59 -3.21
C VAL A 1078 -12.94 -6.50 -3.65
N MET A 1079 -12.48 -5.63 -4.55
CA MET A 1079 -13.32 -4.69 -5.29
C MET A 1079 -14.08 -5.46 -6.38
N THR A 1080 -15.30 -5.87 -6.06
CA THR A 1080 -16.20 -6.61 -6.97
C THR A 1080 -17.02 -5.69 -7.88
N ASN A 1081 -17.27 -4.46 -7.44
CA ASN A 1081 -18.00 -3.45 -8.21
C ASN A 1081 -17.08 -2.30 -8.60
N MET A 1082 -16.77 -2.18 -9.90
CA MET A 1082 -15.94 -1.08 -10.44
C MET A 1082 -16.63 0.28 -10.35
N LEU A 1083 -17.95 0.32 -10.11
CA LEU A 1083 -18.73 1.56 -9.93
C LEU A 1083 -18.71 2.07 -8.47
N ASP A 1084 -18.30 1.21 -7.52
CA ASP A 1084 -18.26 1.47 -6.09
C ASP A 1084 -16.92 0.99 -5.48
N PRO A 1085 -15.79 1.60 -5.88
CA PRO A 1085 -14.44 1.09 -5.56
C PRO A 1085 -14.08 1.15 -4.07
N GLY A 1086 -14.86 1.86 -3.25
CA GLY A 1086 -14.68 1.91 -1.79
C GLY A 1086 -15.35 0.75 -1.05
N ASN A 1087 -16.22 -0.01 -1.71
CA ASN A 1087 -17.05 -1.05 -1.13
C ASN A 1087 -16.45 -2.44 -1.38
N LEU A 1088 -15.48 -2.79 -0.55
CA LEU A 1088 -14.69 -4.02 -0.69
C LEU A 1088 -15.42 -5.21 -0.05
N LEU A 1089 -15.55 -6.31 -0.80
CA LEU A 1089 -16.06 -7.58 -0.28
C LEU A 1089 -14.92 -8.34 0.39
N GLY A 1090 -15.03 -8.59 1.70
CA GLY A 1090 -14.15 -9.51 2.42
C GLY A 1090 -14.48 -10.96 2.13
N ILE A 1091 -13.67 -11.62 1.29
CA ILE A 1091 -13.67 -13.07 1.10
C ILE A 1091 -12.79 -13.70 2.20
N ASN A 1092 -13.21 -14.84 2.76
CA ASN A 1092 -12.35 -15.61 3.68
C ASN A 1092 -11.45 -16.58 2.88
N ARG A 1093 -10.14 -16.56 3.12
CA ARG A 1093 -9.16 -17.42 2.42
C ARG A 1093 -9.50 -18.90 2.50
N ALA A 1094 -9.96 -19.39 3.66
CA ALA A 1094 -10.30 -20.79 3.85
C ALA A 1094 -11.53 -21.24 3.03
N THR A 1095 -12.41 -20.31 2.62
CA THR A 1095 -13.56 -20.61 1.74
C THR A 1095 -13.21 -20.62 0.25
N ILE A 1096 -11.98 -20.25 -0.14
CA ILE A 1096 -11.54 -20.28 -1.54
C ILE A 1096 -11.18 -21.71 -1.95
N GLU A 1097 -11.62 -22.11 -3.14
CA GLU A 1097 -11.30 -23.36 -3.83
C GLU A 1097 -10.24 -23.14 -4.92
N GLU A 1098 -10.41 -22.09 -5.73
CA GLU A 1098 -9.52 -21.73 -6.84
C GLU A 1098 -9.46 -20.19 -6.99
N MET A 1099 -8.31 -19.67 -7.42
CA MET A 1099 -8.16 -18.30 -7.92
C MET A 1099 -7.45 -18.30 -9.27
N ILE A 1100 -8.05 -17.66 -10.27
CA ILE A 1100 -7.48 -17.50 -11.61
C ILE A 1100 -7.64 -16.06 -12.10
N ASP A 1101 -6.75 -15.65 -13.01
CA ASP A 1101 -6.91 -14.38 -13.73
C ASP A 1101 -8.15 -14.44 -14.64
N SER A 1102 -8.98 -13.41 -14.58
CA SER A 1102 -10.17 -13.30 -15.41
C SER A 1102 -9.78 -13.07 -16.86
N LYS A 1103 -10.12 -14.04 -17.72
CA LYS A 1103 -10.05 -13.89 -19.18
C LYS A 1103 -11.14 -12.97 -19.76
N ALA A 1104 -12.05 -12.49 -18.91
CA ALA A 1104 -13.03 -11.47 -19.25
C ALA A 1104 -12.66 -10.15 -18.54
N SER A 1105 -12.65 -9.05 -19.29
CA SER A 1105 -12.44 -7.72 -18.72
C SER A 1105 -13.61 -7.30 -17.83
N MET A 1106 -13.35 -6.42 -16.86
CA MET A 1106 -14.43 -5.74 -16.12
C MET A 1106 -15.02 -4.57 -16.90
N MET A 1107 -14.42 -4.19 -18.03
CA MET A 1107 -15.03 -3.30 -19.03
C MET A 1107 -16.07 -4.09 -19.84
N PRO A 1108 -17.35 -3.67 -19.89
CA PRO A 1108 -18.39 -4.43 -20.59
C PRO A 1108 -18.15 -4.49 -22.11
N THR A 1109 -18.63 -5.57 -22.74
CA THR A 1109 -18.68 -5.71 -24.21
C THR A 1109 -19.94 -5.05 -24.78
N GLY A 1110 -19.88 -4.59 -26.03
CA GLY A 1110 -21.07 -4.07 -26.74
C GLY A 1110 -21.46 -2.63 -26.37
N LEU A 1111 -20.51 -1.85 -25.83
CA LEU A 1111 -20.72 -0.43 -25.46
C LEU A 1111 -21.19 0.44 -26.62
N LEU A 1112 -20.88 0.04 -27.86
CA LEU A 1112 -21.28 0.72 -29.10
C LEU A 1112 -22.60 0.17 -29.69
N ASP A 1113 -23.14 -0.94 -29.19
CA ASP A 1113 -24.22 -1.69 -29.87
C ASP A 1113 -25.58 -0.96 -29.90
N THR A 1114 -25.71 0.12 -29.11
CA THR A 1114 -26.88 1.01 -29.10
C THR A 1114 -26.65 2.31 -29.88
N LEU A 1115 -25.53 2.43 -30.60
CA LEU A 1115 -25.14 3.62 -31.36
C LEU A 1115 -25.31 3.40 -32.86
N THR A 1116 -25.80 4.45 -33.55
CA THR A 1116 -25.76 4.53 -35.02
C THR A 1116 -24.33 4.78 -35.52
N GLU A 1117 -24.11 4.67 -36.83
CA GLU A 1117 -22.78 4.84 -37.44
C GLU A 1117 -22.18 6.21 -37.16
N GLU A 1118 -22.94 7.27 -37.41
CA GLU A 1118 -22.58 8.65 -37.08
C GLU A 1118 -22.22 8.81 -35.60
N GLU A 1119 -23.03 8.27 -34.69
CA GLU A 1119 -22.78 8.34 -33.25
C GLU A 1119 -21.51 7.57 -32.82
N ALA A 1120 -21.28 6.38 -33.38
CA ALA A 1120 -20.04 5.64 -33.14
C ALA A 1120 -18.81 6.43 -33.62
N LEU A 1121 -18.91 7.08 -34.79
CA LEU A 1121 -17.85 7.94 -35.32
C LEU A 1121 -17.65 9.20 -34.48
N ASP A 1122 -18.71 9.86 -33.99
CA ASP A 1122 -18.60 11.05 -33.13
C ASP A 1122 -18.01 10.72 -31.75
N LEU A 1123 -18.35 9.57 -31.16
CA LEU A 1123 -17.72 9.07 -29.94
C LEU A 1123 -16.23 8.77 -30.17
N LEU A 1124 -15.88 8.12 -31.29
CA LEU A 1124 -14.49 7.82 -31.63
C LEU A 1124 -13.71 9.08 -32.00
N ALA A 1125 -14.35 10.10 -32.59
CA ALA A 1125 -13.78 11.43 -32.80
C ALA A 1125 -13.51 12.16 -31.48
N TYR A 1126 -14.48 12.13 -30.55
CA TYR A 1126 -14.33 12.65 -29.20
C TYR A 1126 -13.13 12.01 -28.50
N LEU A 1127 -13.04 10.67 -28.49
CA LEU A 1127 -11.89 9.92 -27.95
C LEU A 1127 -10.56 10.25 -28.65
N LYS A 1128 -10.54 10.36 -29.98
CA LYS A 1128 -9.32 10.68 -30.77
C LYS A 1128 -8.80 12.09 -30.49
N SER A 1129 -9.70 13.07 -30.38
CA SER A 1129 -9.36 14.47 -30.07
C SER A 1129 -8.81 14.71 -28.65
N GLY A 1130 -8.97 13.72 -27.76
CA GLY A 1130 -8.66 13.88 -26.33
C GLY A 1130 -9.58 14.85 -25.58
N GLY A 1131 -10.77 15.14 -26.12
CA GLY A 1131 -11.73 16.09 -25.56
C GLY A 1131 -11.55 17.53 -26.04
N ASN A 1132 -10.71 17.79 -27.04
CA ASN A 1132 -10.49 19.14 -27.59
C ASN A 1132 -11.57 19.55 -28.62
N PRO A 1133 -12.51 20.46 -28.34
CA PRO A 1133 -13.54 20.89 -29.30
C PRO A 1133 -12.99 21.69 -30.50
N ASN A 1134 -11.72 22.11 -30.47
CA ASN A 1134 -11.08 22.88 -31.54
C ASN A 1134 -10.26 21.98 -32.51
N ASP A 1135 -10.28 20.67 -32.30
CA ASP A 1135 -9.57 19.70 -33.13
C ASP A 1135 -10.09 19.73 -34.59
N PRO A 1136 -9.23 19.59 -35.60
CA PRO A 1136 -9.66 19.55 -37.00
C PRO A 1136 -10.80 18.57 -37.31
N ILE A 1137 -10.91 17.46 -36.56
CA ILE A 1137 -11.94 16.43 -36.77
C ILE A 1137 -13.39 16.94 -36.60
N PHE A 1138 -13.58 18.04 -35.87
CA PHE A 1138 -14.90 18.68 -35.64
C PHE A 1138 -15.15 19.89 -36.55
N LYS A 1139 -14.17 20.30 -37.35
CA LYS A 1139 -14.32 21.39 -38.32
C LYS A 1139 -14.80 20.81 -39.64
N LYS A 1140 -15.77 21.46 -40.29
CA LYS A 1140 -16.11 21.13 -41.68
C LYS A 1140 -14.96 21.48 -42.61
N ASP A 1141 -14.90 20.82 -43.77
CA ASP A 1141 -14.07 21.30 -44.86
C ASP A 1141 -14.68 22.62 -45.41
N PRO A 1142 -13.88 23.68 -45.64
CA PRO A 1142 -14.38 24.91 -46.28
C PRO A 1142 -14.80 24.73 -47.75
N ALA A 1143 -14.75 23.51 -48.31
CA ALA A 1143 -15.41 23.14 -49.56
C ALA A 1143 -16.86 22.62 -49.39
N ASP A 1144 -17.32 22.39 -48.14
CA ASP A 1144 -18.68 21.91 -47.80
C ASP A 1144 -19.59 23.03 -47.22
N GLU A 1145 -19.24 24.31 -47.41
CA GLU A 1145 -20.04 25.51 -47.07
C GLU A 1145 -20.35 26.38 -48.30
#